data_AF-A0A4U0VRZ7-F1
#
_entry.id   AF-A0A4U0VRZ7-F1
#
_cell.length_a   1.000
_cell.length_b   1.000
_cell.length_c   1.000
_cell.angle_alpha   90.00
_cell.angle_beta   90.00
_cell.angle_gamma   90.00
#
_symmetry.space_group_name_H-M   'P 1'
#
loop_
_entity.id
_entity.type
_entity.pdbx_description
1 polymer ?
#
loop_
_entity_poly.entity_id
_entity_poly.type
_entity_poly.pdbx_seq_one_letter_code
_entity_poly.pdbx_strand_id
1 'polypeptide(L)'
;FLRSAFLPWATQGSLCTSTLRKEAGYLHCVHGDRLAQYTQHLLQRNSSDSALTSSLIDISIDLLSARRSFAYANIYLLEGLARAFETTRAITLKLDQLEKLANLTSWAALPEVARDYVFPSEIEAKLLEIWTDLEYLEYPKKLLVEFPGVLLDPTLVTRTVDCAELGKSVADMVRKLQAVSGNRVYLMSPLVCAMRLAVMAVPSAAALLNTKDSILRYAERLPEPTVDLQLEDATTYVLQSVAPELKVFSYEYYFGPRETFGAAALLDTTSRLGSSCPEILVSLFNTLLERWTNQRVPPPTQVLSHLVIEDILKQLHYILSIEPLPRFRYLLSWMIARIYVKHEPLKASLLAELATKDHHSNPKYLASLMKIGVMLTQAKSADIDFGLQLAVAVVPLAASSKVIIRHEAQWQFPVLMDVARSRSWLAITENVAFAALDEYIRSLERFEQPPLERQLDRFDPVKDHTLTNLVEGPWYGLDNTEAPICRRTDFVDLYRRDAGVGDNWPLPCMPLGEPIVTNAPTTATTEVALSDDTRQTLTPSKAGESRALQTKGTAYMASALAADAKLRVKRNELIIIASLVDNPYNLGGLSRVSEVFGVSEMHLQNQNVTSNKDFQAVSVSSHLHLPLLQLSAAAVPSYLAAKRNEGWSIVGIEQTDHSVLLGSEQCPLPKRTILVLGSEKEGIPAIVLSECDVLVEIPQQGVTRSLNVQTAAAIVLYEYSRQHRVAEK
;
A
#
# COMPACT_ATOMS: atom_id res chain seq x y z
N PHE A 1 6.16 66.12 28.73
CA PHE A 1 7.29 66.46 27.85
C PHE A 1 7.29 65.64 26.56
N LEU A 2 7.41 64.30 26.63
CA LEU A 2 7.46 63.44 25.44
C LEU A 2 6.28 63.66 24.48
N ARG A 3 5.05 63.63 25.02
CA ARG A 3 3.78 63.82 24.29
C ARG A 3 3.62 65.22 23.67
N SER A 4 3.98 66.27 24.40
CA SER A 4 3.59 67.65 24.07
C SER A 4 4.66 68.47 23.36
N ALA A 5 5.94 68.08 23.45
CA ALA A 5 7.05 68.87 22.93
C ALA A 5 8.03 68.03 22.10
N PHE A 6 8.57 66.95 22.68
CA PHE A 6 9.65 66.19 22.03
C PHE A 6 9.19 65.49 20.75
N LEU A 7 8.16 64.63 20.82
CA LEU A 7 7.72 63.86 19.66
C LEU A 7 7.15 64.75 18.54
N PRO A 8 6.34 65.79 18.81
CA PRO A 8 5.93 66.75 17.78
C PRO A 8 7.11 67.45 17.09
N TRP A 9 8.19 67.77 17.81
CA TRP A 9 9.40 68.34 17.23
C TRP A 9 10.19 67.29 16.44
N ALA A 10 10.43 66.12 17.03
CA ALA A 10 11.23 65.05 16.44
C ALA A 10 10.62 64.46 15.17
N THR A 11 9.31 64.61 14.97
CA THR A 11 8.58 64.15 13.78
C THR A 11 8.32 65.27 12.75
N GLN A 12 9.00 66.42 12.86
CA GLN A 12 8.93 67.48 11.84
C GLN A 12 9.61 67.05 10.53
N GLY A 13 8.97 67.38 9.42
CA GLY A 13 9.45 66.98 8.09
C GLY A 13 10.81 67.57 7.72
N SER A 14 11.11 68.80 8.17
CA SER A 14 12.39 69.48 7.91
C SER A 14 13.60 68.73 8.49
N LEU A 15 13.45 68.06 9.63
CA LEU A 15 14.51 67.25 10.23
C LEU A 15 14.77 65.98 9.42
N CYS A 16 13.72 65.37 8.88
CA CYS A 16 13.84 64.19 8.03
C CYS A 16 14.44 64.53 6.66
N THR A 17 13.96 65.59 6.01
CA THR A 17 14.41 65.95 4.66
C THR A 17 15.84 66.50 4.64
N SER A 18 16.25 67.26 5.65
CA SER A 18 17.62 67.81 5.75
C SER A 18 18.70 66.75 6.06
N THR A 19 18.29 65.57 6.56
CA THR A 19 19.19 64.49 6.95
C THR A 19 19.13 63.27 6.04
N LEU A 20 18.47 63.38 4.90
CA LEU A 20 18.56 62.38 3.84
C LEU A 20 20.00 62.29 3.33
N ARG A 21 20.55 61.08 3.28
CA ARG A 21 21.88 60.76 2.78
C ARG A 21 21.77 59.59 1.81
N LYS A 22 22.61 59.59 0.78
CA LYS A 22 22.76 58.45 -0.14
C LYS A 22 24.04 57.72 0.21
N GLU A 23 23.93 56.50 0.74
CA GLU A 23 25.06 55.63 1.07
C GLU A 23 24.85 54.25 0.46
N ALA A 24 25.91 53.65 -0.10
CA ALA A 24 25.87 52.32 -0.72
C ALA A 24 24.74 52.10 -1.75
N GLY A 25 24.31 53.15 -2.45
CA GLY A 25 23.22 53.08 -3.43
C GLY A 25 21.82 53.28 -2.87
N TYR A 26 21.65 53.37 -1.55
CA TYR A 26 20.36 53.56 -0.87
C TYR A 26 20.23 54.96 -0.29
N LEU A 27 19.02 55.51 -0.37
CA LEU A 27 18.66 56.76 0.30
C LEU A 27 18.18 56.43 1.71
N HIS A 28 18.84 56.92 2.74
CA HIS A 28 18.43 56.71 4.14
C HIS A 28 18.31 58.06 4.88
N CYS A 29 17.44 58.10 5.88
CA CYS A 29 17.18 59.30 6.68
C CYS A 29 17.84 59.16 8.05
N VAL A 30 18.99 59.80 8.24
CA VAL A 30 19.79 59.67 9.47
C VAL A 30 19.01 60.10 10.72
N HIS A 31 18.16 61.13 10.61
CA HIS A 31 17.29 61.55 11.73
C HIS A 31 16.19 60.53 12.02
N GLY A 32 15.62 59.93 10.96
CA GLY A 32 14.65 58.84 11.08
C GLY A 32 15.23 57.65 11.82
N ASP A 33 16.42 57.20 11.43
CA ASP A 33 17.11 56.07 12.08
C ASP A 33 17.37 56.34 13.58
N ARG A 34 17.78 57.57 13.91
CA ARG A 34 17.95 58.00 15.31
C ARG A 34 16.64 58.02 16.08
N LEU A 35 15.54 58.42 15.45
CA LEU A 35 14.21 58.42 16.07
C LEU A 35 13.73 56.99 16.35
N ALA A 36 13.95 56.05 15.42
CA ALA A 36 13.64 54.64 15.62
C ALA A 36 14.45 54.05 16.78
N GLN A 37 15.77 54.28 16.80
CA GLN A 37 16.66 53.84 17.88
C GLN A 37 16.29 54.46 19.24
N TYR A 38 15.96 55.75 19.27
CA TYR A 38 15.54 56.42 20.50
C TYR A 38 14.27 55.79 21.07
N THR A 39 13.27 55.55 20.23
CA THR A 39 11.99 54.92 20.62
C THR A 39 12.21 53.52 21.17
N GLN A 40 13.06 52.72 20.49
CA GLN A 40 13.45 51.40 20.95
C GLN A 40 14.09 51.45 22.34
N HIS A 41 15.16 52.24 22.50
CA HIS A 41 15.88 52.32 23.78
C HIS A 41 15.01 52.89 24.91
N LEU A 42 14.11 53.82 24.60
CA LEU A 42 13.21 54.40 25.58
C LEU A 42 12.28 53.35 26.18
N LEU A 43 11.72 52.45 25.35
CA LEU A 43 10.84 51.39 25.83
C LEU A 43 11.62 50.28 26.55
N GLN A 44 12.76 49.87 26.00
CA GLN A 44 13.62 48.86 26.62
C GLN A 44 14.11 49.28 28.01
N ARG A 45 14.54 50.52 28.17
CA ARG A 45 15.05 51.02 29.45
C ARG A 45 13.98 51.08 30.55
N ASN A 46 12.71 51.13 30.16
CA ASN A 46 11.58 51.20 31.08
C ASN A 46 10.77 49.90 31.13
N SER A 47 11.25 48.80 30.52
CA SER A 47 10.49 47.56 30.35
C SER A 47 10.07 46.88 31.67
N SER A 48 10.72 47.22 32.79
CA SER A 48 10.37 46.75 34.13
C SER A 48 9.13 47.45 34.72
N ASP A 49 8.75 48.62 34.20
CA ASP A 49 7.55 49.36 34.61
C ASP A 49 6.48 49.26 33.51
N SER A 50 5.55 48.33 33.70
CA SER A 50 4.47 48.05 32.74
C SER A 50 3.53 49.25 32.55
N ALA A 51 3.26 50.03 33.60
CA ALA A 51 2.35 51.17 33.52
C ALA A 51 2.98 52.33 32.73
N LEU A 52 4.27 52.60 32.98
CA LEU A 52 5.02 53.59 32.24
C LEU A 52 5.21 53.18 30.77
N THR A 53 5.59 51.93 30.53
CA THR A 53 5.80 51.38 29.17
C THR A 53 4.51 51.43 28.36
N SER A 54 3.37 51.02 28.94
CA SER A 54 2.05 51.15 28.33
C SER A 54 1.74 52.61 27.98
N SER A 55 2.01 53.54 28.90
CA SER A 55 1.77 54.97 28.67
C SER A 55 2.65 55.55 27.55
N LEU A 56 3.90 55.10 27.43
CA LEU A 56 4.83 55.50 26.36
C LEU A 56 4.38 54.99 24.99
N ILE A 57 3.87 53.77 24.93
CA ILE A 57 3.26 53.18 23.73
C ILE A 57 2.02 53.99 23.33
N ASP A 58 1.12 54.28 24.26
CA ASP A 58 -0.08 55.10 23.99
C ASP A 58 0.29 56.50 23.48
N ILE A 59 1.31 57.15 24.08
CA ILE A 59 1.80 58.45 23.60
C ILE A 59 2.28 58.37 22.14
N SER A 60 2.96 57.28 21.79
CA SER A 60 3.51 57.09 20.45
C SER A 60 2.38 56.82 19.44
N ILE A 61 1.42 55.96 19.78
CA ILE A 61 0.25 55.64 18.96
C ILE A 61 -0.69 56.83 18.82
N ASP A 62 -0.91 57.61 19.88
CA ASP A 62 -1.75 58.82 19.88
C ASP A 62 -1.16 59.87 18.92
N LEU A 63 0.17 60.03 18.88
CA LEU A 63 0.84 60.94 17.95
C LEU A 63 0.63 60.50 16.50
N LEU A 64 0.80 59.21 16.22
CA LEU A 64 0.52 58.62 14.91
C LEU A 64 -0.93 58.90 14.51
N SER A 65 -1.87 58.72 15.44
CA SER A 65 -3.31 58.91 15.26
C SER A 65 -3.74 60.38 15.09
N ALA A 66 -2.94 61.33 15.58
CA ALA A 66 -3.29 62.75 15.56
C ALA A 66 -2.96 63.47 14.23
N ARG A 67 -2.23 62.84 13.30
CA ARG A 67 -1.75 63.44 12.02
C ARG A 67 -1.00 64.77 12.17
N ARG A 68 -0.37 64.98 13.34
CA ARG A 68 0.42 66.20 13.63
C ARG A 68 1.89 66.08 13.22
N SER A 69 2.27 64.95 12.61
CA SER A 69 3.63 64.56 12.26
C SER A 69 3.80 64.42 10.75
N PHE A 70 5.05 64.52 10.28
CA PHE A 70 5.41 64.21 8.90
C PHE A 70 5.22 62.71 8.61
N ALA A 71 4.52 62.39 7.51
CA ALA A 71 4.10 61.01 7.21
C ALA A 71 5.25 60.00 7.21
N TYR A 72 6.42 60.35 6.68
CA TYR A 72 7.57 59.43 6.68
C TYR A 72 8.27 59.31 8.04
N ALA A 73 8.14 60.29 8.93
CA ALA A 73 8.66 60.18 10.29
C ALA A 73 7.88 59.14 11.12
N ASN A 74 6.62 58.90 10.77
CA ASN A 74 5.77 57.89 11.42
C ASN A 74 6.27 56.47 11.17
N ILE A 75 6.87 56.21 10.00
CA ILE A 75 7.45 54.90 9.65
C ILE A 75 8.58 54.57 10.63
N TYR A 76 9.49 55.52 10.89
CA TYR A 76 10.59 55.32 11.83
C TYR A 76 10.13 55.21 13.29
N LEU A 77 9.02 55.87 13.67
CA LEU A 77 8.44 55.70 15.01
C LEU A 77 7.85 54.30 15.19
N LEU A 78 7.13 53.79 14.18
CA LEU A 78 6.63 52.41 14.16
C LEU A 78 7.75 51.39 14.13
N GLU A 79 8.80 51.64 13.37
CA GLU A 79 10.00 50.79 13.34
C GLU A 79 10.67 50.71 14.73
N GLY A 80 10.78 51.83 15.44
CA GLY A 80 11.31 51.85 16.80
C GLY A 80 10.45 51.06 17.80
N LEU A 81 9.12 51.14 17.66
CA LEU A 81 8.18 50.29 18.43
C LEU A 81 8.37 48.81 18.10
N ALA A 82 8.40 48.45 16.81
CA ALA A 82 8.59 47.08 16.34
C ALA A 82 9.90 46.46 16.85
N ARG A 83 11.02 47.20 16.72
CA ARG A 83 12.32 46.78 17.23
C ARG A 83 12.29 46.56 18.74
N ALA A 84 11.55 47.37 19.51
CA ALA A 84 11.40 47.17 20.95
C ALA A 84 10.66 45.87 21.30
N PHE A 85 9.58 45.55 20.59
CA PHE A 85 8.82 44.31 20.78
C PHE A 85 9.63 43.07 20.41
N GLU A 86 10.35 43.12 19.29
CA GLU A 86 11.17 42.00 18.81
C GLU A 86 12.32 41.69 19.81
N THR A 87 12.95 42.72 20.34
CA THR A 87 14.14 42.57 21.19
C THR A 87 13.84 42.42 22.67
N THR A 88 12.61 42.68 23.14
CA THR A 88 12.28 42.63 24.58
C THR A 88 10.88 42.06 24.83
N ARG A 89 10.81 40.76 25.16
CA ARG A 89 9.57 40.01 25.43
C ARG A 89 8.70 40.57 26.57
N ALA A 90 9.25 41.39 27.47
CA ALA A 90 8.51 42.01 28.58
C ALA A 90 7.58 43.15 28.13
N ILE A 91 7.80 43.71 26.94
CA ILE A 91 6.96 44.77 26.38
C ILE A 91 5.82 44.10 25.61
N THR A 92 4.58 44.32 26.05
CA THR A 92 3.38 43.76 25.42
C THR A 92 2.39 44.86 25.05
N LEU A 93 1.59 44.62 24.01
CA LEU A 93 0.51 45.51 23.61
C LEU A 93 -0.78 45.13 24.33
N LYS A 94 -1.52 46.14 24.79
CA LYS A 94 -2.90 45.96 25.24
C LYS A 94 -3.86 45.91 24.05
N LEU A 95 -5.05 45.35 24.26
CA LEU A 95 -6.07 45.20 23.23
C LEU A 95 -6.47 46.55 22.60
N ASP A 96 -6.65 47.58 23.42
CA ASP A 96 -6.97 48.94 22.96
C ASP A 96 -5.84 49.57 22.13
N GLN A 97 -4.58 49.26 22.45
CA GLN A 97 -3.42 49.71 21.70
C GLN A 97 -3.31 48.99 20.34
N LEU A 98 -3.65 47.70 20.30
CA LEU A 98 -3.73 46.93 19.06
C LEU A 98 -4.82 47.48 18.14
N GLU A 99 -6.00 47.80 18.68
CA GLU A 99 -7.09 48.41 17.91
C GLU A 99 -6.69 49.78 17.33
N LYS A 100 -6.00 50.62 18.12
CA LYS A 100 -5.49 51.91 17.63
C LYS A 100 -4.43 51.73 16.52
N LEU A 101 -3.52 50.76 16.67
CA LEU A 101 -2.53 50.44 15.64
C LEU A 101 -3.20 49.91 14.36
N ALA A 102 -4.20 49.04 14.48
CA ALA A 102 -4.99 48.52 13.35
C ALA A 102 -5.69 49.66 12.59
N ASN A 103 -6.22 50.67 13.28
CA ASN A 103 -6.84 51.82 12.62
C ASN A 103 -5.86 52.66 11.79
N LEU A 104 -4.56 52.69 12.14
CA LEU A 104 -3.53 53.40 11.36
C LEU A 104 -3.26 52.74 9.99
N THR A 105 -3.61 51.47 9.83
CA THR A 105 -3.37 50.66 8.61
C THR A 105 -4.32 51.00 7.47
N SER A 106 -5.42 51.69 7.79
CA SER A 106 -6.39 52.21 6.84
C SER A 106 -5.94 53.52 6.16
N TRP A 107 -4.78 54.08 6.54
CA TRP A 107 -4.34 55.40 6.09
C TRP A 107 -3.47 55.33 4.84
N ALA A 108 -3.71 56.25 3.89
CA ALA A 108 -2.88 56.40 2.72
C ALA A 108 -1.43 56.74 3.13
N ALA A 109 -0.47 55.96 2.60
CA ALA A 109 0.99 56.05 2.82
C ALA A 109 1.60 55.34 4.06
N LEU A 110 0.85 54.51 4.79
CA LEU A 110 1.41 53.52 5.72
C LEU A 110 1.38 52.11 5.08
N PRO A 111 2.42 51.27 5.22
CA PRO A 111 2.57 50.07 4.40
C PRO A 111 1.47 49.02 4.67
N GLU A 112 1.14 48.29 3.60
CA GLU A 112 0.19 47.18 3.52
C GLU A 112 0.40 46.10 4.62
N VAL A 113 1.61 46.00 5.17
CA VAL A 113 2.07 45.01 6.17
C VAL A 113 1.27 45.04 7.48
N ALA A 114 0.73 46.18 7.89
CA ALA A 114 -0.04 46.24 9.13
C ALA A 114 -1.51 45.83 8.95
N ARG A 115 -2.00 45.77 7.69
CA ARG A 115 -3.35 45.29 7.34
C ARG A 115 -3.51 43.78 7.57
N ASP A 116 -2.39 43.07 7.77
CA ASP A 116 -2.31 41.63 8.02
C ASP A 116 -2.34 41.24 9.51
N TYR A 117 -2.64 42.18 10.43
CA TYR A 117 -2.94 41.83 11.83
C TYR A 117 -4.39 41.38 11.95
N VAL A 118 -4.60 40.08 11.74
CA VAL A 118 -5.92 39.48 11.57
C VAL A 118 -6.61 39.18 12.91
N PHE A 119 -7.78 39.76 13.15
CA PHE A 119 -8.68 39.32 14.24
C PHE A 119 -9.28 37.93 13.91
N PRO A 120 -9.69 37.10 14.89
CA PRO A 120 -10.28 35.77 14.61
C PRO A 120 -11.43 35.78 13.58
N SER A 121 -12.27 36.82 13.60
CA SER A 121 -13.35 37.03 12.62
C SER A 121 -12.85 37.40 11.21
N GLU A 122 -11.68 38.00 11.10
CA GLU A 122 -11.04 38.30 9.81
C GLU A 122 -10.24 37.11 9.28
N ILE A 123 -9.76 36.20 10.16
CA ILE A 123 -9.02 35.00 9.75
C ILE A 123 -9.92 34.09 8.91
N GLU A 124 -11.16 33.87 9.38
CA GLU A 124 -12.13 33.08 8.62
C GLU A 124 -12.41 33.70 7.24
N ALA A 125 -12.63 35.01 7.18
CA ALA A 125 -12.86 35.72 5.92
C ALA A 125 -11.67 35.60 4.96
N LYS A 126 -10.43 35.73 5.48
CA LYS A 126 -9.21 35.59 4.68
C LYS A 126 -8.98 34.16 4.19
N LEU A 127 -9.22 33.16 5.03
CA LEU A 127 -9.17 31.76 4.60
C LEU A 127 -10.20 31.49 3.52
N LEU A 128 -11.40 32.07 3.63
CA LEU A 128 -12.45 31.92 2.64
C LEU A 128 -12.10 32.63 1.32
N GLU A 129 -11.47 33.80 1.37
CA GLU A 129 -10.92 34.49 0.19
C GLU A 129 -9.87 33.61 -0.52
N ILE A 130 -8.87 33.10 0.22
CA ILE A 130 -7.84 32.20 -0.34
C ILE A 130 -8.48 30.94 -0.92
N TRP A 131 -9.48 30.37 -0.25
CA TRP A 131 -10.22 29.22 -0.74
C TRP A 131 -11.00 29.53 -2.02
N THR A 132 -11.62 30.70 -2.10
CA THR A 132 -12.36 31.16 -3.29
C THR A 132 -11.41 31.34 -4.46
N ASP A 133 -10.22 31.91 -4.24
CA ASP A 133 -9.19 32.06 -5.27
C ASP A 133 -8.65 30.69 -5.72
N LEU A 134 -8.46 29.75 -4.80
CA LEU A 134 -8.13 28.36 -5.11
C LEU A 134 -9.17 27.73 -6.03
N GLU A 135 -10.46 27.86 -5.72
CA GLU A 135 -11.56 27.34 -6.56
C GLU A 135 -11.61 28.05 -7.93
N TYR A 136 -11.48 29.38 -7.95
CA TYR A 136 -11.54 30.20 -9.16
C TYR A 136 -10.40 29.90 -10.14
N LEU A 137 -9.18 29.69 -9.62
CA LEU A 137 -7.99 29.39 -10.40
C LEU A 137 -7.82 27.87 -10.67
N GLU A 138 -8.87 27.07 -10.45
CA GLU A 138 -8.88 25.62 -10.66
C GLU A 138 -7.76 24.88 -9.91
N TYR A 139 -7.50 25.32 -8.68
CA TYR A 139 -6.53 24.80 -7.72
C TYR A 139 -5.09 24.78 -8.27
N PRO A 140 -4.40 25.94 -8.33
CA PRO A 140 -3.00 25.99 -8.77
C PRO A 140 -2.12 25.06 -7.94
N LYS A 141 -1.34 24.21 -8.61
CA LYS A 141 -0.56 23.12 -8.00
C LYS A 141 0.30 23.57 -6.81
N LYS A 142 1.07 24.65 -6.99
CA LYS A 142 1.96 25.19 -5.94
C LYS A 142 1.17 25.67 -4.71
N LEU A 143 0.06 26.37 -4.94
CA LEU A 143 -0.78 26.85 -3.85
C LEU A 143 -1.46 25.67 -3.13
N LEU A 144 -1.86 24.64 -3.87
CA LEU A 144 -2.50 23.45 -3.33
C LEU A 144 -1.56 22.61 -2.44
N VAL A 145 -0.25 22.58 -2.75
CA VAL A 145 0.76 21.91 -1.92
C VAL A 145 1.04 22.67 -0.62
N GLU A 146 1.06 24.01 -0.66
CA GLU A 146 1.38 24.84 0.52
C GLU A 146 0.17 25.11 1.43
N PHE A 147 -1.04 25.20 0.85
CA PHE A 147 -2.24 25.60 1.56
C PHE A 147 -2.59 24.73 2.78
N PRO A 148 -2.43 23.39 2.77
CA PRO A 148 -2.65 22.58 3.96
C PRO A 148 -1.79 23.01 5.15
N GLY A 149 -0.54 23.43 4.93
CA GLY A 149 0.34 23.91 5.99
C GLY A 149 -0.14 25.21 6.63
N VAL A 150 -0.73 26.11 5.82
CA VAL A 150 -1.35 27.35 6.31
C VAL A 150 -2.65 27.07 7.04
N LEU A 151 -3.53 26.28 6.42
CA LEU A 151 -4.86 25.95 6.94
C LEU A 151 -4.80 25.18 8.28
N LEU A 152 -3.78 24.36 8.47
CA LEU A 152 -3.61 23.48 9.62
C LEU A 152 -2.40 23.86 10.48
N ASP A 153 -1.95 25.11 10.40
CA ASP A 153 -0.93 25.61 11.32
C ASP A 153 -1.41 25.44 12.79
N PRO A 154 -0.59 24.91 13.71
CA PRO A 154 -0.99 24.70 15.09
C PRO A 154 -1.56 25.94 15.80
N THR A 155 -1.07 27.14 15.46
CA THR A 155 -1.57 28.40 16.02
C THR A 155 -2.99 28.68 15.59
N LEU A 156 -3.30 28.45 14.31
CA LEU A 156 -4.64 28.58 13.75
C LEU A 156 -5.58 27.51 14.30
N VAL A 157 -5.13 26.25 14.31
CA VAL A 157 -5.92 25.10 14.80
C VAL A 157 -6.27 25.26 16.28
N THR A 158 -5.38 25.81 17.11
CA THR A 158 -5.70 26.12 18.51
C THR A 158 -6.94 27.03 18.61
N ARG A 159 -7.06 28.03 17.72
CA ARG A 159 -8.21 28.95 17.69
C ARG A 159 -9.50 28.30 17.21
N THR A 160 -9.40 27.26 16.37
CA THR A 160 -10.59 26.52 15.89
C THR A 160 -11.31 25.79 17.01
N VAL A 161 -10.60 25.42 18.08
CA VAL A 161 -11.19 24.79 19.27
C VAL A 161 -11.98 25.82 20.08
N ASP A 162 -11.52 27.07 20.13
CA ASP A 162 -12.15 28.17 20.87
C ASP A 162 -13.28 28.86 20.08
N CYS A 163 -13.31 28.72 18.75
CA CYS A 163 -14.26 29.39 17.86
C CYS A 163 -14.96 28.39 16.92
N ALA A 164 -16.24 28.11 17.20
CA ALA A 164 -17.01 27.10 16.47
C ALA A 164 -17.22 27.42 14.98
N GLU A 165 -17.36 28.70 14.61
CA GLU A 165 -17.54 29.14 13.22
C GLU A 165 -16.27 28.89 12.40
N LEU A 166 -15.14 29.41 12.87
CA LEU A 166 -13.82 29.15 12.28
C LEU A 166 -13.52 27.65 12.21
N GLY A 167 -13.82 26.91 13.28
CA GLY A 167 -13.60 25.46 13.30
C GLY A 167 -14.42 24.71 12.27
N LYS A 168 -15.68 25.10 12.05
CA LYS A 168 -16.53 24.53 11.00
C LYS A 168 -15.97 24.85 9.61
N SER A 169 -15.56 26.09 9.37
CA SER A 169 -15.00 26.53 8.09
C SER A 169 -13.68 25.80 7.76
N VAL A 170 -12.79 25.63 8.74
CA VAL A 170 -11.55 24.85 8.57
C VAL A 170 -11.87 23.38 8.30
N ALA A 171 -12.78 22.76 9.07
CA ALA A 171 -13.19 21.38 8.84
C ALA A 171 -13.80 21.17 7.44
N ASP A 172 -14.59 22.13 6.95
CA ASP A 172 -15.16 22.11 5.60
C ASP A 172 -14.08 22.18 4.52
N MET A 173 -13.09 23.07 4.66
CA MET A 173 -11.96 23.17 3.74
C MET A 173 -11.10 21.90 3.75
N VAL A 174 -10.84 21.31 4.92
CA VAL A 174 -10.13 20.01 5.03
C VAL A 174 -10.90 18.92 4.28
N ARG A 175 -12.22 18.80 4.47
CA ARG A 175 -13.04 17.83 3.73
C ARG A 175 -12.98 18.04 2.22
N LYS A 176 -13.01 19.28 1.76
CA LYS A 176 -12.85 19.61 0.34
C LYS A 176 -11.45 19.24 -0.18
N LEU A 177 -10.38 19.55 0.56
CA LEU A 177 -9.01 19.15 0.19
C LEU A 177 -8.85 17.63 0.11
N GLN A 178 -9.47 16.88 1.01
CA GLN A 178 -9.50 15.42 0.97
C GLN A 178 -10.26 14.88 -0.26
N ALA A 179 -11.30 15.58 -0.70
CA ALA A 179 -11.99 15.24 -1.95
C ALA A 179 -11.07 15.48 -3.15
N VAL A 180 -10.36 16.61 -3.16
CA VAL A 180 -9.41 16.99 -4.22
C VAL A 180 -8.21 16.04 -4.28
N SER A 181 -7.68 15.59 -3.14
CA SER A 181 -6.52 14.70 -3.06
C SER A 181 -6.77 13.33 -3.72
N GLY A 182 -8.03 12.92 -3.88
CA GLY A 182 -8.39 11.68 -4.58
C GLY A 182 -8.02 11.67 -6.07
N ASN A 183 -8.03 12.84 -6.72
CA ASN A 183 -7.63 12.99 -8.14
C ASN A 183 -6.24 13.64 -8.29
N ARG A 184 -5.69 14.20 -7.20
CA ARG A 184 -4.43 14.95 -7.18
C ARG A 184 -3.53 14.37 -6.10
N VAL A 185 -2.85 13.29 -6.46
CA VAL A 185 -2.13 12.42 -5.53
C VAL A 185 -1.04 13.15 -4.73
N TYR A 186 -0.36 14.11 -5.36
CA TYR A 186 0.65 14.96 -4.71
C TYR A 186 0.09 15.81 -3.54
N LEU A 187 -1.23 16.00 -3.42
CA LEU A 187 -1.85 16.69 -2.29
C LEU A 187 -1.96 15.80 -1.04
N MET A 188 -1.92 14.48 -1.20
CA MET A 188 -2.09 13.55 -0.09
C MET A 188 -1.03 13.81 1.00
N SER A 189 0.25 13.82 0.64
CA SER A 189 1.34 13.96 1.61
C SER A 189 1.34 15.30 2.33
N PRO A 190 1.26 16.46 1.66
CA PRO A 190 1.16 17.75 2.34
C PRO A 190 -0.03 17.83 3.30
N LEU A 191 -1.20 17.34 2.88
CA LEU A 191 -2.40 17.35 3.70
C LEU A 191 -2.28 16.44 4.94
N VAL A 192 -1.86 15.19 4.75
CA VAL A 192 -1.72 14.24 5.87
C VAL A 192 -0.64 14.69 6.84
N CYS A 193 0.47 15.27 6.35
CA CYS A 193 1.53 15.81 7.22
C CYS A 193 1.04 17.02 8.02
N ALA A 194 0.32 17.95 7.39
CA ALA A 194 -0.23 19.11 8.08
C ALA A 194 -1.30 18.71 9.11
N MET A 195 -2.18 17.76 8.77
CA MET A 195 -3.13 17.17 9.72
C MET A 195 -2.44 16.49 10.90
N ARG A 196 -1.37 15.73 10.63
CA ARG A 196 -0.56 15.10 11.68
C ARG A 196 0.00 16.16 12.63
N LEU A 197 0.66 17.19 12.11
CA LEU A 197 1.23 18.28 12.92
C LEU A 197 0.17 18.98 13.78
N ALA A 198 -0.97 19.32 13.17
CA ALA A 198 -2.11 19.92 13.85
C ALA A 198 -2.63 19.07 15.00
N VAL A 199 -2.85 17.77 14.76
CA VAL A 199 -3.41 16.85 15.76
C VAL A 199 -2.40 16.53 16.86
N MET A 200 -1.10 16.44 16.55
CA MET A 200 -0.07 16.23 17.57
C MET A 200 0.12 17.47 18.47
N ALA A 201 0.01 18.68 17.90
CA ALA A 201 0.10 19.91 18.65
C ALA A 201 -1.18 20.24 19.43
N VAL A 202 -2.36 19.95 18.86
CA VAL A 202 -3.69 20.24 19.42
C VAL A 202 -4.59 19.00 19.34
N PRO A 203 -4.42 18.01 20.25
CA PRO A 203 -5.17 16.76 20.20
C PRO A 203 -6.70 16.93 20.27
N SER A 204 -7.19 17.97 20.95
CA SER A 204 -8.63 18.29 21.03
C SER A 204 -9.25 18.62 19.66
N ALA A 205 -8.45 19.05 18.68
CA ALA A 205 -8.92 19.34 17.33
C ALA A 205 -9.13 18.07 16.49
N ALA A 206 -8.69 16.89 16.93
CA ALA A 206 -8.73 15.66 16.13
C ALA A 206 -10.14 15.28 15.65
N ALA A 207 -11.16 15.48 16.50
CA ALA A 207 -12.56 15.25 16.15
C ALA A 207 -13.09 16.29 15.14
N LEU A 208 -12.75 17.56 15.36
CA LEU A 208 -13.12 18.67 14.46
C LEU A 208 -12.54 18.49 13.06
N LEU A 209 -11.27 18.09 12.97
CA LEU A 209 -10.54 17.86 11.72
C LEU A 209 -10.89 16.53 11.04
N ASN A 210 -11.90 15.81 11.57
CA ASN A 210 -12.37 14.53 11.05
C ASN A 210 -11.26 13.49 10.86
N THR A 211 -10.33 13.41 11.82
CA THR A 211 -9.12 12.59 11.72
C THR A 211 -9.45 11.10 11.51
N LYS A 212 -10.51 10.60 12.16
CA LYS A 212 -10.99 9.22 12.01
C LYS A 212 -11.30 8.88 10.55
N ASP A 213 -12.19 9.65 9.92
CA ASP A 213 -12.64 9.39 8.56
C ASP A 213 -11.52 9.58 7.56
N SER A 214 -10.58 10.48 7.87
CA SER A 214 -9.37 10.71 7.08
C SER A 214 -8.48 9.47 7.04
N ILE A 215 -8.25 8.86 8.22
CA ILE A 215 -7.50 7.60 8.33
C ILE A 215 -8.24 6.48 7.60
N LEU A 216 -9.56 6.34 7.79
CA LEU A 216 -10.36 5.33 7.09
C LEU A 216 -10.30 5.50 5.57
N ARG A 217 -10.46 6.73 5.07
CA ARG A 217 -10.44 7.05 3.64
C ARG A 217 -9.14 6.60 2.97
N TYR A 218 -8.00 7.00 3.54
CA TYR A 218 -6.70 6.65 2.95
C TYR A 218 -6.31 5.20 3.20
N ALA A 219 -6.79 4.58 4.28
CA ALA A 219 -6.60 3.15 4.50
C ALA A 219 -7.40 2.26 3.53
N GLU A 220 -8.61 2.68 3.14
CA GLU A 220 -9.43 1.96 2.17
C GLU A 220 -8.87 2.07 0.75
N ARG A 221 -8.42 3.27 0.38
CA ARG A 221 -7.90 3.54 -0.96
C ARG A 221 -6.90 4.68 -0.93
N LEU A 222 -5.64 4.34 -1.10
CA LEU A 222 -4.60 5.33 -1.39
C LEU A 222 -4.83 5.92 -2.78
N PRO A 223 -4.66 7.24 -2.96
CA PRO A 223 -4.70 7.85 -4.27
C PRO A 223 -3.59 7.26 -5.16
N GLU A 224 -3.93 6.79 -6.34
CA GLU A 224 -2.96 6.27 -7.31
C GLU A 224 -2.50 7.37 -8.26
N PRO A 225 -1.18 7.51 -8.49
CA PRO A 225 -0.65 8.57 -9.35
C PRO A 225 -1.23 8.43 -10.76
N THR A 226 -1.69 9.54 -11.33
CA THR A 226 -2.18 9.57 -12.72
C THR A 226 -1.02 9.34 -13.69
N VAL A 227 -1.33 8.87 -14.91
CA VAL A 227 -0.33 8.69 -15.96
C VAL A 227 0.42 9.99 -16.25
N ASP A 228 -0.27 11.14 -16.20
CA ASP A 228 0.34 12.45 -16.39
C ASP A 228 1.36 12.76 -15.29
N LEU A 229 1.02 12.48 -14.02
CA LEU A 229 1.94 12.67 -12.89
C LEU A 229 3.17 11.75 -13.01
N GLN A 230 2.96 10.49 -13.40
CA GLN A 230 4.05 9.54 -13.64
C GLN A 230 4.96 10.00 -14.79
N LEU A 231 4.39 10.57 -15.85
CA LEU A 231 5.14 11.14 -16.96
C LEU A 231 5.94 12.38 -16.53
N GLU A 232 5.35 13.26 -15.73
CA GLU A 232 6.05 14.43 -15.17
C GLU A 232 7.22 14.00 -14.26
N ASP A 233 7.02 13.00 -13.40
CA ASP A 233 8.08 12.44 -12.54
C ASP A 233 9.21 11.81 -13.37
N ALA A 234 8.87 10.97 -14.36
CA ALA A 234 9.84 10.40 -15.29
C ALA A 234 10.61 11.49 -16.06
N THR A 235 9.93 12.57 -16.46
CA THR A 235 10.55 13.71 -17.14
C THR A 235 11.55 14.41 -16.23
N THR A 236 11.23 14.63 -14.95
CA THR A 236 12.20 15.21 -14.00
C THR A 236 13.46 14.36 -13.87
N TYR A 237 13.32 13.03 -13.84
CA TYR A 237 14.48 12.12 -13.80
C TYR A 237 15.35 12.23 -15.07
N VAL A 238 14.74 12.21 -16.26
CA VAL A 238 15.46 12.35 -17.54
C VAL A 238 16.14 13.72 -17.67
N LEU A 239 15.49 14.80 -17.26
CA LEU A 239 16.09 16.14 -17.30
C LEU A 239 17.32 16.22 -16.38
N GLN A 240 17.26 15.60 -15.21
CA GLN A 240 18.37 15.56 -14.26
C GLN A 240 19.55 14.70 -14.74
N SER A 241 19.32 13.69 -15.57
CA SER A 241 20.40 12.87 -16.15
C SER A 241 21.12 13.61 -17.28
N VAL A 242 20.41 14.45 -18.03
CA VAL A 242 20.97 15.25 -19.15
C VAL A 242 21.65 16.53 -18.64
N ALA A 243 21.10 17.18 -17.62
CA ALA A 243 21.61 18.43 -17.05
C ALA A 243 21.70 18.33 -15.51
N PRO A 244 22.86 17.89 -14.98
CA PRO A 244 23.05 17.67 -13.54
C PRO A 244 22.79 18.90 -12.66
N GLU A 245 22.93 20.12 -13.20
CA GLU A 245 22.58 21.38 -12.54
C GLU A 245 21.08 21.49 -12.21
N LEU A 246 20.21 20.74 -12.91
CA LEU A 246 18.77 20.72 -12.67
C LEU A 246 18.36 19.79 -11.52
N LYS A 247 19.30 19.16 -10.80
CA LYS A 247 19.01 18.29 -9.64
C LYS A 247 18.17 18.97 -8.54
N VAL A 248 18.19 20.30 -8.47
CA VAL A 248 17.35 21.07 -7.54
C VAL A 248 15.86 20.94 -7.89
N PHE A 249 15.53 20.78 -9.17
CA PHE A 249 14.16 20.61 -9.67
C PHE A 249 13.74 19.13 -9.62
N SER A 250 13.60 18.61 -8.39
CA SER A 250 13.17 17.24 -8.11
C SER A 250 11.65 17.09 -8.05
N TYR A 251 11.15 15.85 -7.96
CA TYR A 251 9.75 15.60 -7.63
C TYR A 251 9.32 16.43 -6.41
N GLU A 252 10.13 16.40 -5.35
CA GLU A 252 9.81 17.13 -4.12
C GLU A 252 9.73 18.64 -4.30
N TYR A 253 10.51 19.21 -5.22
CA TYR A 253 10.43 20.63 -5.54
C TYR A 253 9.08 21.03 -6.18
N TYR A 254 8.53 20.19 -7.06
CA TYR A 254 7.30 20.51 -7.80
C TYR A 254 6.01 20.03 -7.10
N PHE A 255 6.11 18.92 -6.37
CA PHE A 255 4.97 18.16 -5.86
C PHE A 255 4.97 18.04 -4.33
N GLY A 256 6.05 18.43 -3.67
CA GLY A 256 6.25 18.15 -2.25
C GLY A 256 6.60 16.68 -1.99
N PRO A 257 6.54 16.24 -0.72
CA PRO A 257 6.95 14.89 -0.33
C PRO A 257 6.14 13.82 -1.07
N ARG A 258 6.80 12.70 -1.42
CA ARG A 258 6.15 11.55 -2.06
C ARG A 258 5.04 10.95 -1.19
N GLU A 259 4.16 10.19 -1.80
CA GLU A 259 3.01 9.53 -1.19
C GLU A 259 3.42 8.55 -0.09
N THR A 260 4.59 7.90 -0.25
CA THR A 260 5.20 7.01 0.75
C THR A 260 5.44 7.75 2.07
N PHE A 261 5.87 9.01 1.98
CA PHE A 261 6.07 9.89 3.13
C PHE A 261 4.73 10.24 3.81
N GLY A 262 3.69 10.52 3.02
CA GLY A 262 2.34 10.76 3.52
C GLY A 262 1.74 9.53 4.21
N ALA A 263 1.98 8.33 3.67
CA ALA A 263 1.55 7.08 4.30
C ALA A 263 2.29 6.80 5.62
N ALA A 264 3.60 7.08 5.69
CA ALA A 264 4.34 7.01 6.95
C ALA A 264 3.78 7.99 7.99
N ALA A 265 3.44 9.22 7.58
CA ALA A 265 2.79 10.20 8.46
C ALA A 265 1.40 9.73 8.94
N LEU A 266 0.61 9.07 8.08
CA LEU A 266 -0.69 8.51 8.45
C LEU A 266 -0.58 7.39 9.49
N LEU A 267 0.36 6.46 9.29
CA LEU A 267 0.63 5.37 10.21
C LEU A 267 1.19 5.89 11.54
N ASP A 268 2.11 6.84 11.50
CA ASP A 268 2.65 7.47 12.70
C ASP A 268 1.57 8.21 13.50
N THR A 269 0.69 8.97 12.82
CA THR A 269 -0.47 9.61 13.45
C THR A 269 -1.32 8.58 14.18
N THR A 270 -1.68 7.49 13.50
CA THR A 270 -2.49 6.40 14.06
C THR A 270 -1.82 5.77 15.27
N SER A 271 -0.50 5.57 15.22
CA SER A 271 0.29 5.00 16.31
C SER A 271 0.35 5.89 17.56
N ARG A 272 0.19 7.21 17.41
CA ARG A 272 0.25 8.21 18.50
C ARG A 272 -1.10 8.65 19.03
N LEU A 273 -2.19 8.41 18.28
CA LEU A 273 -3.55 8.73 18.71
C LEU A 273 -3.96 8.01 20.01
N GLY A 274 -3.38 6.85 20.32
CA GLY A 274 -3.81 6.05 21.47
C GLY A 274 -3.57 6.70 22.83
N SER A 275 -2.52 7.51 22.95
CA SER A 275 -2.21 8.25 24.17
C SER A 275 -3.01 9.54 24.33
N SER A 276 -3.45 10.15 23.23
CA SER A 276 -4.05 11.50 23.26
C SER A 276 -5.54 11.54 22.92
N CYS A 277 -6.03 10.59 22.12
CA CYS A 277 -7.41 10.50 21.62
C CYS A 277 -7.90 9.04 21.57
N PRO A 278 -7.98 8.32 22.72
CA PRO A 278 -8.34 6.90 22.75
C PRO A 278 -9.75 6.61 22.18
N GLU A 279 -10.68 7.54 22.29
CA GLU A 279 -12.05 7.41 21.78
C GLU A 279 -12.10 7.29 20.24
N ILE A 280 -11.37 8.16 19.54
CA ILE A 280 -11.23 8.12 18.07
C ILE A 280 -10.64 6.79 17.66
N LEU A 281 -9.63 6.36 18.40
CA LEU A 281 -8.86 5.17 18.13
C LEU A 281 -9.72 3.90 18.24
N VAL A 282 -10.56 3.81 19.26
CA VAL A 282 -11.54 2.72 19.44
C VAL A 282 -12.60 2.71 18.37
N SER A 283 -13.14 3.90 18.07
CA SER A 283 -14.15 4.04 17.03
C SER A 283 -13.61 3.61 15.68
N LEU A 284 -12.36 3.95 15.36
CA LEU A 284 -11.64 3.50 14.16
C LEU A 284 -11.53 1.97 14.12
N PHE A 285 -11.00 1.36 15.19
CA PHE A 285 -10.84 -0.09 15.26
C PHE A 285 -12.17 -0.84 15.13
N ASN A 286 -13.22 -0.39 15.82
CA ASN A 286 -14.54 -1.03 15.73
C ASN A 286 -15.11 -0.97 14.31
N THR A 287 -14.97 0.17 13.63
CA THR A 287 -15.39 0.31 12.22
C THR A 287 -14.61 -0.65 11.30
N LEU A 288 -13.30 -0.81 11.51
CA LEU A 288 -12.48 -1.74 10.73
C LEU A 288 -12.83 -3.21 11.03
N LEU A 289 -13.02 -3.55 12.31
CA LEU A 289 -13.33 -4.90 12.76
C LEU A 289 -14.70 -5.37 12.30
N GLU A 290 -15.72 -4.49 12.35
CA GLU A 290 -17.05 -4.76 11.82
C GLU A 290 -17.01 -5.06 10.31
N ARG A 291 -16.24 -4.27 9.55
CA ARG A 291 -16.07 -4.50 8.11
C ARG A 291 -15.36 -5.80 7.80
N TRP A 292 -14.36 -6.17 8.61
CA TRP A 292 -13.63 -7.43 8.45
C TRP A 292 -14.51 -8.64 8.75
N THR A 293 -15.26 -8.57 9.85
CA THR A 293 -16.22 -9.62 10.26
C THR A 293 -17.28 -9.85 9.17
N ASN A 294 -17.67 -8.79 8.46
CA ASN A 294 -18.61 -8.83 7.35
C ASN A 294 -17.96 -9.03 5.96
N GLN A 295 -16.64 -9.26 5.87
CA GLN A 295 -15.85 -9.42 4.64
C GLN A 295 -16.04 -8.31 3.59
N ARG A 296 -16.27 -7.05 4.01
CA ARG A 296 -16.57 -5.95 3.06
C ARG A 296 -15.33 -5.26 2.47
N VAL A 297 -14.16 -5.23 3.14
CA VAL A 297 -12.84 -4.69 2.67
C VAL A 297 -11.72 -5.22 3.59
N PRO A 298 -10.47 -5.50 3.13
CA PRO A 298 -9.33 -5.79 4.02
C PRO A 298 -8.92 -4.56 4.88
N PRO A 299 -8.54 -4.72 6.16
CA PRO A 299 -8.25 -3.59 7.05
C PRO A 299 -6.78 -3.12 7.03
N PRO A 300 -6.51 -1.83 7.36
CA PRO A 300 -5.18 -1.37 7.78
C PRO A 300 -4.84 -1.93 9.18
N THR A 301 -3.58 -2.29 9.37
CA THR A 301 -3.03 -2.83 10.62
C THR A 301 -2.83 -1.76 11.68
N GLN A 302 -3.63 -1.82 12.75
CA GLN A 302 -3.32 -1.57 14.18
C GLN A 302 -4.57 -1.03 14.88
N VAL A 303 -4.67 -1.34 16.20
CA VAL A 303 -5.24 -0.53 17.30
C VAL A 303 -6.09 -1.36 18.27
N LEU A 304 -5.89 -1.21 19.59
CA LEU A 304 -6.74 -1.79 20.64
C LEU A 304 -6.78 -0.89 21.88
N SER A 305 -7.95 -0.37 22.29
CA SER A 305 -8.24 -0.04 23.70
C SER A 305 -9.67 0.50 23.92
N HIS A 306 -10.73 -0.31 24.02
CA HIS A 306 -11.95 -0.09 24.86
C HIS A 306 -13.11 -1.09 24.60
N LEU A 307 -12.85 -2.31 24.13
CA LEU A 307 -13.83 -3.40 24.26
C LEU A 307 -13.33 -4.39 25.30
N VAL A 308 -14.25 -5.21 25.85
CA VAL A 308 -13.87 -6.39 26.62
C VAL A 308 -12.92 -7.21 25.74
N ILE A 309 -11.65 -7.31 26.16
CA ILE A 309 -10.57 -7.90 25.36
C ILE A 309 -10.92 -9.32 24.90
N GLU A 310 -11.71 -10.05 25.69
CA GLU A 310 -12.21 -11.37 25.34
C GLU A 310 -13.10 -11.38 24.09
N ASP A 311 -13.96 -10.37 23.91
CA ASP A 311 -14.85 -10.29 22.76
C ASP A 311 -14.10 -9.93 21.48
N ILE A 312 -13.11 -9.04 21.58
CA ILE A 312 -12.18 -8.77 20.48
C ILE A 312 -11.43 -10.04 20.11
N LEU A 313 -10.88 -10.75 21.11
CA LEU A 313 -10.12 -11.96 20.87
C LEU A 313 -10.99 -13.00 20.13
N LYS A 314 -12.22 -13.24 20.57
CA LYS A 314 -13.17 -14.13 19.87
C LYS A 314 -13.41 -13.70 18.43
N GLN A 315 -13.59 -12.41 18.16
CA GLN A 315 -13.79 -11.91 16.79
C GLN A 315 -12.53 -12.11 15.92
N LEU A 316 -11.33 -11.84 16.45
CA LEU A 316 -10.07 -12.07 15.74
C LEU A 316 -9.84 -13.57 15.46
N HIS A 317 -10.18 -14.45 16.40
CA HIS A 317 -10.14 -15.89 16.19
C HIS A 317 -11.12 -16.34 15.10
N TYR A 318 -12.35 -15.82 15.09
CA TYR A 318 -13.31 -16.07 14.02
C TYR A 318 -12.77 -15.60 12.66
N ILE A 319 -12.25 -14.37 12.58
CA ILE A 319 -11.66 -13.82 11.35
C ILE A 319 -10.49 -14.69 10.87
N LEU A 320 -9.57 -15.07 11.77
CA LEU A 320 -8.46 -15.99 11.47
C LEU A 320 -8.95 -17.35 10.96
N SER A 321 -10.13 -17.79 11.38
CA SER A 321 -10.71 -19.06 10.92
C SER A 321 -11.20 -19.00 9.47
N ILE A 322 -11.61 -17.82 8.98
CA ILE A 322 -12.17 -17.63 7.62
C ILE A 322 -11.19 -16.97 6.64
N GLU A 323 -10.12 -16.33 7.11
CA GLU A 323 -9.16 -15.57 6.29
C GLU A 323 -8.36 -16.50 5.34
N PRO A 324 -8.48 -16.36 4.01
CA PRO A 324 -7.78 -17.23 3.07
C PRO A 324 -6.31 -16.86 2.82
N LEU A 325 -5.90 -15.59 2.97
CA LEU A 325 -4.60 -15.11 2.52
C LEU A 325 -3.49 -15.30 3.56
N PRO A 326 -2.37 -15.97 3.25
CA PRO A 326 -1.27 -16.24 4.20
C PRO A 326 -0.74 -14.99 4.91
N ARG A 327 -0.61 -13.86 4.19
CA ARG A 327 -0.17 -12.57 4.71
C ARG A 327 -1.05 -12.08 5.85
N PHE A 328 -2.36 -12.01 5.64
CA PHE A 328 -3.30 -11.54 6.66
C PHE A 328 -3.46 -12.53 7.79
N ARG A 329 -3.39 -13.84 7.52
CA ARG A 329 -3.34 -14.86 8.58
C ARG A 329 -2.13 -14.67 9.49
N TYR A 330 -0.96 -14.35 8.92
CA TYR A 330 0.24 -14.06 9.68
C TYR A 330 0.08 -12.82 10.58
N LEU A 331 -0.42 -11.71 10.02
CA LEU A 331 -0.69 -10.48 10.78
C LEU A 331 -1.74 -10.69 11.88
N LEU A 332 -2.80 -11.43 11.60
CA LEU A 332 -3.82 -11.82 12.59
C LEU A 332 -3.23 -12.67 13.71
N SER A 333 -2.44 -13.69 13.36
CA SER A 333 -1.73 -14.52 14.35
C SER A 333 -0.82 -13.67 15.24
N TRP A 334 -0.14 -12.69 14.65
CA TRP A 334 0.67 -11.73 15.41
C TRP A 334 -0.20 -10.87 16.34
N MET A 335 -1.28 -10.28 15.86
CA MET A 335 -2.22 -9.50 16.69
C MET A 335 -2.77 -10.32 17.86
N ILE A 336 -3.18 -11.56 17.62
CA ILE A 336 -3.70 -12.47 18.64
C ILE A 336 -2.60 -12.82 19.66
N ALA A 337 -1.39 -13.18 19.19
CA ALA A 337 -0.26 -13.48 20.08
C ALA A 337 0.06 -12.29 21.00
N ARG A 338 0.00 -11.05 20.48
CA ARG A 338 0.17 -9.83 21.28
C ARG A 338 -0.88 -9.66 22.38
N ILE A 339 -2.14 -9.97 22.09
CA ILE A 339 -3.22 -9.93 23.08
C ILE A 339 -2.92 -10.94 24.19
N TYR A 340 -2.53 -12.16 23.85
CA TYR A 340 -2.17 -13.20 24.83
C TYR A 340 -0.92 -12.84 25.66
N VAL A 341 0.07 -12.17 25.09
CA VAL A 341 1.24 -11.67 25.84
C VAL A 341 0.81 -10.60 26.85
N LYS A 342 -0.12 -9.71 26.48
CA LYS A 342 -0.61 -8.64 27.36
C LYS A 342 -1.62 -9.15 28.40
N HIS A 343 -2.36 -10.22 28.09
CA HIS A 343 -3.43 -10.78 28.91
C HIS A 343 -3.22 -12.29 29.12
N GLU A 344 -2.26 -12.62 29.98
CA GLU A 344 -1.80 -14.01 30.20
C GLU A 344 -2.89 -15.02 30.57
N PRO A 345 -3.91 -14.71 31.39
CA PRO A 345 -4.96 -15.67 31.74
C PRO A 345 -5.70 -16.23 30.52
N LEU A 346 -5.75 -15.48 29.41
CA LEU A 346 -6.41 -15.91 28.18
C LEU A 346 -5.63 -17.02 27.47
N LYS A 347 -4.33 -17.22 27.73
CA LYS A 347 -3.52 -18.30 27.11
C LYS A 347 -4.13 -19.69 27.35
N ALA A 348 -4.88 -19.87 28.44
CA ALA A 348 -5.58 -21.12 28.74
C ALA A 348 -6.63 -21.50 27.67
N SER A 349 -7.28 -20.50 27.04
CA SER A 349 -8.26 -20.77 25.98
C SER A 349 -7.61 -21.34 24.72
N LEU A 350 -6.41 -20.86 24.37
CA LEU A 350 -5.62 -21.38 23.24
C LEU A 350 -5.30 -22.87 23.44
N LEU A 351 -4.81 -23.23 24.63
CA LEU A 351 -4.47 -24.63 24.96
C LEU A 351 -5.73 -25.52 24.97
N ALA A 352 -6.84 -25.01 25.48
CA ALA A 352 -8.12 -25.72 25.45
C ALA A 352 -8.58 -25.98 24.01
N GLU A 353 -8.47 -24.99 23.11
CA GLU A 353 -8.78 -25.15 21.68
C GLU A 353 -7.87 -26.17 20.99
N LEU A 354 -6.57 -26.14 21.25
CA LEU A 354 -5.60 -27.11 20.71
C LEU A 354 -5.86 -28.54 21.19
N ALA A 355 -6.41 -28.71 22.40
CA ALA A 355 -6.75 -30.01 22.98
C ALA A 355 -8.13 -30.57 22.55
N THR A 356 -8.94 -29.80 21.81
CA THR A 356 -10.28 -30.25 21.38
C THR A 356 -10.22 -31.41 20.40
N LYS A 357 -11.04 -32.45 20.58
CA LYS A 357 -11.04 -33.64 19.69
C LYS A 357 -11.63 -33.39 18.29
N ASP A 358 -12.33 -32.27 18.08
CA ASP A 358 -12.95 -31.91 16.80
C ASP A 358 -11.97 -31.17 15.88
N HIS A 359 -10.82 -31.79 15.61
CA HIS A 359 -9.80 -31.26 14.71
C HIS A 359 -10.22 -31.27 13.22
N HIS A 360 -11.49 -31.62 12.92
CA HIS A 360 -11.97 -31.85 11.55
C HIS A 360 -12.72 -30.65 10.95
N SER A 361 -13.27 -29.75 11.77
CA SER A 361 -14.08 -28.64 11.30
C SER A 361 -13.27 -27.56 10.56
N ASN A 362 -12.06 -27.22 11.02
CA ASN A 362 -11.20 -26.22 10.36
C ASN A 362 -9.68 -26.47 10.53
N PRO A 363 -9.04 -27.28 9.66
CA PRO A 363 -7.61 -27.60 9.76
C PRO A 363 -6.65 -26.41 9.63
N LYS A 364 -7.02 -25.37 8.87
CA LYS A 364 -6.19 -24.18 8.67
C LYS A 364 -6.16 -23.30 9.92
N TYR A 365 -7.30 -23.17 10.59
CA TYR A 365 -7.40 -22.45 11.85
C TYR A 365 -6.54 -23.11 12.93
N LEU A 366 -6.66 -24.43 13.10
CA LEU A 366 -5.83 -25.18 14.05
C LEU A 366 -4.32 -25.04 13.75
N ALA A 367 -3.94 -25.01 12.47
CA ALA A 367 -2.58 -24.72 12.04
C ALA A 367 -2.08 -23.36 12.56
N SER A 368 -2.89 -22.31 12.42
CA SER A 368 -2.55 -20.99 12.96
C SER A 368 -2.49 -20.95 14.49
N LEU A 369 -3.33 -21.71 15.20
CA LEU A 369 -3.26 -21.80 16.67
C LEU A 369 -1.94 -22.45 17.16
N MET A 370 -1.46 -23.49 16.47
CA MET A 370 -0.15 -24.10 16.79
C MET A 370 0.98 -23.07 16.64
N LYS A 371 0.98 -22.31 15.55
CA LYS A 371 1.93 -21.23 15.30
C LYS A 371 1.85 -20.14 16.37
N ILE A 372 0.65 -19.70 16.74
CA ILE A 372 0.46 -18.73 17.84
C ILE A 372 1.02 -19.29 19.16
N GLY A 373 0.74 -20.55 19.48
CA GLY A 373 1.27 -21.21 20.68
C GLY A 373 2.80 -21.14 20.73
N VAL A 374 3.47 -21.52 19.64
CA VAL A 374 4.94 -21.49 19.58
C VAL A 374 5.48 -20.07 19.63
N MET A 375 4.87 -19.10 18.94
CA MET A 375 5.22 -17.67 19.07
C MET A 375 5.15 -17.19 20.52
N LEU A 376 4.15 -17.64 21.29
CA LEU A 376 4.01 -17.26 22.70
C LEU A 376 5.15 -17.80 23.55
N THR A 377 5.70 -18.98 23.25
CA THR A 377 6.86 -19.52 23.99
C THR A 377 8.12 -18.66 23.84
N GLN A 378 8.23 -17.90 22.75
CA GLN A 378 9.34 -16.97 22.51
C GLN A 378 9.23 -15.71 23.38
N ALA A 379 8.03 -15.34 23.83
CA ALA A 379 7.80 -14.16 24.67
C ALA A 379 8.43 -14.34 26.07
N LYS A 380 9.07 -13.30 26.62
CA LYS A 380 9.75 -13.38 27.93
C LYS A 380 8.85 -13.87 29.07
N SER A 381 7.55 -13.60 28.99
CA SER A 381 6.58 -14.03 30.00
C SER A 381 6.14 -15.50 29.90
N ALA A 382 6.54 -16.25 28.89
CA ALA A 382 6.26 -17.69 28.84
C ALA A 382 7.14 -18.45 29.83
N ASP A 383 6.52 -19.32 30.61
CA ASP A 383 7.16 -20.24 31.54
C ASP A 383 7.27 -21.66 30.94
N ILE A 384 7.98 -22.51 31.67
CA ILE A 384 8.18 -23.91 31.29
C ILE A 384 6.87 -24.70 31.29
N ASP A 385 5.92 -24.35 32.16
CA ASP A 385 4.64 -25.05 32.28
C ASP A 385 3.77 -24.85 31.04
N PHE A 386 3.67 -23.62 30.54
CA PHE A 386 3.00 -23.34 29.27
C PHE A 386 3.70 -24.05 28.10
N GLY A 387 5.03 -24.00 28.04
CA GLY A 387 5.81 -24.69 27.01
C GLY A 387 5.58 -26.20 27.01
N LEU A 388 5.52 -26.83 28.19
CA LEU A 388 5.29 -28.26 28.36
C LEU A 388 3.86 -28.63 27.96
N GLN A 389 2.85 -27.86 28.39
CA GLN A 389 1.45 -28.08 27.99
C GLN A 389 1.26 -27.95 26.48
N LEU A 390 1.93 -26.99 25.86
CA LEU A 390 1.92 -26.82 24.40
C LEU A 390 2.60 -28.02 23.70
N ALA A 391 3.76 -28.47 24.19
CA ALA A 391 4.45 -29.64 23.63
C ALA A 391 3.54 -30.88 23.68
N VAL A 392 2.90 -31.14 24.83
CA VAL A 392 1.94 -32.24 25.00
C VAL A 392 0.75 -32.13 24.05
N ALA A 393 0.26 -30.92 23.78
CA ALA A 393 -0.83 -30.69 22.83
C ALA A 393 -0.41 -30.91 21.35
N VAL A 394 0.81 -30.52 20.98
CA VAL A 394 1.31 -30.58 19.59
C VAL A 394 1.74 -31.99 19.17
N VAL A 395 2.30 -32.80 20.08
CA VAL A 395 2.80 -34.15 19.76
C VAL A 395 1.76 -35.05 19.07
N PRO A 396 0.51 -35.18 19.58
CA PRO A 396 -0.53 -35.97 18.90
C PRO A 396 -0.88 -35.41 17.51
N LEU A 397 -0.82 -34.08 17.33
CA LEU A 397 -1.13 -33.41 16.06
C LEU A 397 -0.08 -33.73 14.99
N ALA A 398 1.18 -33.99 15.37
CA ALA A 398 2.23 -34.46 14.47
C ALA A 398 1.98 -35.86 13.88
N ALA A 399 0.99 -36.59 14.39
CA ALA A 399 0.50 -37.87 13.85
C ALA A 399 -0.91 -37.76 13.23
N SER A 400 -1.46 -36.55 13.07
CA SER A 400 -2.81 -36.34 12.54
C SER A 400 -2.99 -36.92 11.12
N SER A 401 -4.17 -37.46 10.82
CA SER A 401 -4.51 -37.92 9.47
C SER A 401 -4.64 -36.78 8.46
N LYS A 402 -4.91 -35.55 8.93
CA LYS A 402 -5.00 -34.35 8.08
C LYS A 402 -3.60 -33.79 7.80
N VAL A 403 -3.23 -33.77 6.52
CA VAL A 403 -1.90 -33.31 6.04
C VAL A 403 -1.54 -31.93 6.58
N ILE A 404 -2.46 -30.95 6.54
CA ILE A 404 -2.22 -29.57 6.98
C ILE A 404 -1.83 -29.52 8.47
N ILE A 405 -2.61 -30.18 9.34
CA ILE A 405 -2.37 -30.22 10.78
C ILE A 405 -1.05 -30.94 11.07
N ARG A 406 -0.85 -32.09 10.43
CA ARG A 406 0.35 -32.92 10.62
C ARG A 406 1.62 -32.17 10.23
N HIS A 407 1.62 -31.54 9.05
CA HIS A 407 2.76 -30.78 8.57
C HIS A 407 3.01 -29.56 9.46
N GLU A 408 1.97 -28.84 9.88
CA GLU A 408 2.14 -27.69 10.76
C GLU A 408 2.73 -28.10 12.11
N ALA A 409 2.17 -29.11 12.77
CA ALA A 409 2.71 -29.62 14.03
C ALA A 409 4.18 -30.06 13.89
N GLN A 410 4.51 -30.72 12.77
CA GLN A 410 5.88 -31.12 12.47
C GLN A 410 6.80 -29.90 12.28
N TRP A 411 6.35 -28.79 11.70
CA TRP A 411 7.14 -27.56 11.59
C TRP A 411 7.30 -26.80 12.91
N GLN A 412 6.23 -26.72 13.70
CA GLN A 412 6.21 -25.95 14.94
C GLN A 412 6.96 -26.65 16.09
N PHE A 413 6.97 -27.99 16.12
CA PHE A 413 7.59 -28.75 17.21
C PHE A 413 9.12 -28.54 17.30
N PRO A 414 9.91 -28.60 16.20
CA PRO A 414 11.33 -28.27 16.25
C PRO A 414 11.61 -26.83 16.71
N VAL A 415 10.78 -25.87 16.30
CA VAL A 415 10.91 -24.47 16.74
C VAL A 415 10.68 -24.37 18.25
N LEU A 416 9.66 -25.05 18.78
CA LEU A 416 9.43 -25.16 20.23
C LEU A 416 10.63 -25.78 20.96
N MET A 417 11.24 -26.83 20.40
CA MET A 417 12.43 -27.47 20.96
C MET A 417 13.64 -26.52 20.97
N ASP A 418 13.82 -25.71 19.93
CA ASP A 418 14.89 -24.70 19.88
C ASP A 418 14.68 -23.61 20.95
N VAL A 419 13.43 -23.17 21.15
CA VAL A 419 13.08 -22.24 22.25
C VAL A 419 13.40 -22.88 23.60
N ALA A 420 12.97 -24.13 23.83
CA ALA A 420 13.23 -24.86 25.07
C ALA A 420 14.73 -24.99 25.36
N ARG A 421 15.56 -25.29 24.36
CA ARG A 421 17.02 -25.30 24.49
C ARG A 421 17.57 -23.92 24.86
N SER A 422 17.16 -22.88 24.13
CA SER A 422 17.63 -21.50 24.39
C SER A 422 17.28 -20.99 25.78
N ARG A 423 16.19 -21.51 26.37
CA ARG A 423 15.69 -21.16 27.71
C ARG A 423 16.07 -22.15 28.80
N SER A 424 16.83 -23.20 28.48
CA SER A 424 17.20 -24.27 29.43
C SER A 424 15.98 -24.94 30.09
N TRP A 425 14.91 -25.19 29.33
CA TRP A 425 13.71 -25.89 29.80
C TRP A 425 13.91 -27.40 29.83
N LEU A 426 14.61 -27.88 30.87
CA LEU A 426 15.04 -29.28 31.00
C LEU A 426 13.89 -30.30 30.92
N ALA A 427 12.71 -29.98 31.49
CA ALA A 427 11.54 -30.87 31.44
C ALA A 427 11.06 -31.17 30.01
N ILE A 428 11.40 -30.32 29.04
CA ILE A 428 11.07 -30.50 27.61
C ILE A 428 12.28 -31.12 26.89
N THR A 429 13.48 -30.59 27.10
CA THR A 429 14.68 -31.02 26.36
C THR A 429 15.19 -32.40 26.76
N GLU A 430 15.02 -32.82 28.02
CA GLU A 430 15.43 -34.13 28.51
C GLU A 430 14.34 -35.21 28.33
N ASN A 431 13.16 -34.82 27.85
CA ASN A 431 12.10 -35.77 27.56
C ASN A 431 12.48 -36.62 26.33
N VAL A 432 12.71 -37.91 26.55
CA VAL A 432 13.17 -38.86 25.52
C VAL A 432 12.21 -38.92 24.32
N ALA A 433 10.89 -38.84 24.54
CA ALA A 433 9.92 -38.88 23.45
C ALA A 433 9.95 -37.61 22.61
N PHE A 434 10.11 -36.44 23.25
CA PHE A 434 10.23 -35.16 22.54
C PHE A 434 11.53 -35.07 21.76
N ALA A 435 12.65 -35.49 22.35
CA ALA A 435 13.94 -35.52 21.68
C ALA A 435 13.92 -36.43 20.43
N ALA A 436 13.37 -37.65 20.56
CA ALA A 436 13.25 -38.58 19.45
C ALA A 436 12.36 -38.04 18.32
N LEU A 437 11.26 -37.36 18.66
CA LEU A 437 10.38 -36.74 17.67
C LEU A 437 11.06 -35.56 16.95
N ASP A 438 11.78 -34.70 17.67
CA ASP A 438 12.54 -33.59 17.08
C ASP A 438 13.61 -34.08 16.10
N GLU A 439 14.39 -35.09 16.50
CA GLU A 439 15.41 -35.71 15.65
C GLU A 439 14.81 -36.31 14.38
N TYR A 440 13.73 -37.09 14.53
CA TYR A 440 13.02 -37.67 13.39
C TYR A 440 12.52 -36.59 12.42
N ILE A 441 11.86 -35.56 12.94
CA ILE A 441 11.30 -34.48 12.10
C ILE A 441 12.41 -33.76 11.33
N ARG A 442 13.53 -33.43 11.98
CA ARG A 442 14.66 -32.73 11.36
C ARG A 442 15.38 -33.57 10.30
N SER A 443 15.29 -34.91 10.38
CA SER A 443 15.84 -35.81 9.37
C SER A 443 15.06 -35.83 8.04
N LEU A 444 13.87 -35.22 7.99
CA LEU A 444 13.04 -35.21 6.79
C LEU A 444 13.55 -34.17 5.79
N GLU A 445 13.68 -34.57 4.51
CA GLU A 445 14.20 -33.73 3.39
C GLU A 445 13.59 -32.32 3.34
N ARG A 446 12.28 -32.19 3.59
CA ARG A 446 11.58 -30.89 3.60
C ARG A 446 12.09 -29.89 4.65
N PHE A 447 12.85 -30.31 5.66
CA PHE A 447 13.48 -29.43 6.66
C PHE A 447 14.84 -28.89 6.21
N GLU A 448 15.46 -29.45 5.17
CA GLU A 448 16.76 -28.98 4.67
C GLU A 448 16.64 -27.62 3.98
N GLN A 449 15.55 -27.38 3.26
CA GLN A 449 15.26 -26.11 2.58
C GLN A 449 13.87 -25.59 2.95
N PRO A 450 13.73 -24.93 4.13
CA PRO A 450 12.43 -24.43 4.57
C PRO A 450 11.92 -23.32 3.65
N PRO A 451 10.64 -23.36 3.22
CA PRO A 451 10.06 -22.31 2.40
C PRO A 451 9.90 -21.02 3.22
N LEU A 452 9.70 -19.88 2.53
CA LEU A 452 9.72 -18.55 3.14
C LEU A 452 8.74 -18.41 4.31
N GLU A 453 7.55 -19.02 4.23
CA GLU A 453 6.54 -19.03 5.29
C GLU A 453 7.09 -19.59 6.61
N ARG A 454 8.03 -20.54 6.52
CA ARG A 454 8.66 -21.22 7.67
C ARG A 454 9.82 -20.45 8.25
N GLN A 455 10.46 -19.60 7.46
CA GLN A 455 11.47 -18.67 7.96
C GLN A 455 10.84 -17.65 8.93
N LEU A 456 9.54 -17.34 8.75
CA LEU A 456 8.74 -16.47 9.62
C LEU A 456 8.28 -17.13 10.94
N ASP A 457 8.49 -18.43 11.14
CA ASP A 457 8.00 -19.12 12.35
C ASP A 457 8.81 -18.74 13.61
N ARG A 458 9.98 -18.12 13.44
CA ARG A 458 10.85 -17.60 14.52
C ARG A 458 10.52 -16.18 14.98
N PHE A 459 9.30 -15.74 14.70
CA PHE A 459 8.82 -14.41 15.05
C PHE A 459 8.60 -14.26 16.56
N ASP A 460 9.18 -13.21 17.15
CA ASP A 460 9.02 -12.83 18.55
C ASP A 460 7.96 -11.71 18.67
N PRO A 461 6.78 -11.98 19.27
CA PRO A 461 5.69 -11.00 19.35
C PRO A 461 6.04 -9.74 20.13
N VAL A 462 7.10 -9.74 20.94
CA VAL A 462 7.55 -8.56 21.67
C VAL A 462 8.64 -7.81 20.91
N LYS A 463 9.71 -8.49 20.49
CA LYS A 463 10.86 -7.85 19.84
C LYS A 463 10.54 -7.35 18.43
N ASP A 464 9.78 -8.12 17.67
CA ASP A 464 9.49 -7.81 16.28
C ASP A 464 8.28 -6.86 16.14
N HIS A 465 7.81 -6.31 17.25
CA HIS A 465 6.77 -5.30 17.27
C HIS A 465 7.31 -3.90 17.00
N THR A 466 7.67 -3.69 15.75
CA THR A 466 8.25 -2.45 15.27
C THR A 466 7.60 -2.00 13.97
N LEU A 467 7.58 -0.68 13.70
CA LEU A 467 7.06 -0.12 12.47
C LEU A 467 7.84 -0.64 11.28
N THR A 468 9.16 -0.81 11.41
CA THR A 468 10.00 -1.42 10.38
C THR A 468 9.48 -2.79 9.98
N ASN A 469 9.23 -3.67 10.95
CA ASN A 469 8.69 -4.99 10.63
C ASN A 469 7.23 -4.95 10.13
N LEU A 470 6.48 -3.90 10.45
CA LEU A 470 5.16 -3.68 9.87
C LEU A 470 5.23 -3.21 8.41
N VAL A 471 6.20 -2.39 8.01
CA VAL A 471 6.20 -1.81 6.66
C VAL A 471 7.18 -2.48 5.70
N GLU A 472 8.18 -3.19 6.22
CA GLU A 472 9.22 -3.88 5.44
C GLU A 472 9.40 -5.34 5.88
N GLY A 473 8.47 -5.86 6.69
CA GLY A 473 8.57 -7.21 7.21
C GLY A 473 8.55 -8.27 6.11
N PRO A 474 9.22 -9.41 6.33
CA PRO A 474 9.29 -10.51 5.36
C PRO A 474 7.93 -11.15 5.03
N TRP A 475 6.87 -10.80 5.76
CA TRP A 475 5.50 -11.22 5.49
C TRP A 475 4.91 -10.62 4.20
N TYR A 476 5.47 -9.53 3.65
CA TYR A 476 5.10 -9.03 2.33
C TYR A 476 5.41 -10.03 1.21
N GLY A 477 6.43 -10.89 1.39
CA GLY A 477 6.83 -11.88 0.39
C GLY A 477 5.98 -13.15 0.35
N LEU A 478 4.93 -13.27 1.20
CA LEU A 478 4.14 -14.51 1.32
C LEU A 478 3.14 -14.72 0.18
N ASP A 479 2.63 -13.66 -0.42
CA ASP A 479 1.62 -13.74 -1.47
C ASP A 479 1.88 -12.83 -2.68
N ASN A 480 2.88 -11.93 -2.59
CA ASN A 480 3.25 -10.97 -3.62
C ASN A 480 2.06 -10.17 -4.19
N THR A 481 1.01 -9.98 -3.39
CA THR A 481 -0.24 -9.35 -3.81
C THR A 481 -0.13 -7.83 -3.95
N GLU A 482 0.56 -7.19 -3.02
CA GLU A 482 0.71 -5.73 -2.95
C GLU A 482 2.13 -5.37 -2.53
N ALA A 483 2.64 -4.28 -3.11
CA ALA A 483 3.92 -3.71 -2.70
C ALA A 483 3.77 -2.96 -1.35
N PRO A 484 4.85 -2.85 -0.56
CA PRO A 484 4.89 -1.98 0.59
C PRO A 484 4.53 -0.53 0.23
N ILE A 485 3.57 0.04 0.97
CA ILE A 485 3.09 1.41 0.75
C ILE A 485 4.14 2.46 1.16
N CYS A 486 4.88 2.17 2.22
CA CYS A 486 5.97 3.00 2.72
C CYS A 486 7.07 2.12 3.30
N ARG A 487 8.19 2.74 3.64
CA ARG A 487 9.42 2.10 4.10
C ARG A 487 9.90 2.72 5.40
N ARG A 488 10.83 2.04 6.08
CA ARG A 488 11.46 2.56 7.30
C ARG A 488 12.13 3.90 7.05
N THR A 489 12.71 4.09 5.86
CA THR A 489 13.36 5.34 5.45
C THR A 489 12.39 6.52 5.49
N ASP A 490 11.13 6.32 5.11
CA ASP A 490 10.11 7.39 5.16
C ASP A 490 9.87 7.85 6.60
N PHE A 491 9.82 6.93 7.57
CA PHE A 491 9.70 7.28 9.00
C PHE A 491 10.95 7.96 9.55
N VAL A 492 12.14 7.52 9.13
CA VAL A 492 13.40 8.18 9.52
C VAL A 492 13.41 9.63 9.03
N ASP A 493 13.00 9.86 7.79
CA ASP A 493 12.93 11.19 7.21
C ASP A 493 11.84 12.03 7.89
N LEU A 494 10.69 11.43 8.21
CA LEU A 494 9.60 12.07 8.95
C LEU A 494 10.10 12.56 10.32
N TYR A 495 10.70 11.68 11.13
CA TYR A 495 11.20 12.04 12.46
C TYR A 495 12.37 13.01 12.41
N ARG A 496 13.17 13.00 11.33
CA ARG A 496 14.20 14.02 11.11
C ARG A 496 13.58 15.41 10.89
N ARG A 497 12.48 15.50 10.14
CA ARG A 497 11.77 16.77 9.91
C ARG A 497 11.04 17.27 11.16
N ASP A 498 10.64 16.38 12.05
CA ASP A 498 9.98 16.73 13.31
C ASP A 498 10.95 17.22 14.41
N ALA A 499 12.27 17.14 14.18
CA ALA A 499 13.27 17.47 15.19
C ALA A 499 13.08 18.90 15.75
N GLY A 500 12.91 19.02 17.07
CA GLY A 500 12.67 20.29 17.77
C GLY A 500 11.20 20.73 17.86
N VAL A 501 10.32 20.22 16.98
CA VAL A 501 8.86 20.49 17.04
C VAL A 501 8.14 19.36 17.79
N GLY A 502 8.57 18.11 17.56
CA GLY A 502 7.94 16.90 18.09
C GLY A 502 8.45 16.42 19.44
N ASP A 503 9.34 17.15 20.10
CA ASP A 503 10.02 16.70 21.33
C ASP A 503 9.04 16.39 22.49
N ASN A 504 7.89 17.06 22.51
CA ASN A 504 6.84 16.87 23.53
C ASN A 504 5.67 16.01 23.05
N TRP A 505 5.73 15.43 21.85
CA TRP A 505 4.64 14.62 21.33
C TRP A 505 4.56 13.27 22.04
N PRO A 506 3.37 12.66 22.09
CA PRO A 506 3.22 11.32 22.62
C PRO A 506 4.06 10.30 21.85
N LEU A 507 4.65 9.36 22.58
CA LEU A 507 5.41 8.28 21.97
C LEU A 507 4.50 7.39 21.10
N PRO A 508 4.97 6.91 19.94
CA PRO A 508 4.21 5.99 19.12
C PRO A 508 4.01 4.66 19.87
N CYS A 509 2.85 4.04 19.72
CA CYS A 509 2.53 2.77 20.37
C CYS A 509 3.38 1.59 19.86
N MET A 510 3.99 1.76 18.69
CA MET A 510 4.94 0.84 18.08
C MET A 510 6.25 1.60 17.79
N PRO A 511 7.40 1.16 18.35
CA PRO A 511 8.68 1.80 18.07
C PRO A 511 9.10 1.61 16.60
N LEU A 512 9.97 2.49 16.09
CA LEU A 512 10.45 2.39 14.71
C LEU A 512 11.13 1.05 14.42
N GLY A 513 12.02 0.60 15.30
CA GLY A 513 12.79 -0.63 15.14
C GLY A 513 14.08 -0.48 14.34
N GLU A 514 14.89 -1.53 14.43
CA GLU A 514 16.14 -1.68 13.69
C GLU A 514 15.88 -2.01 12.21
N PRO A 515 16.76 -1.59 11.28
CA PRO A 515 16.63 -1.94 9.88
C PRO A 515 16.69 -3.46 9.68
N ILE A 516 15.82 -3.97 8.81
CA ILE A 516 15.84 -5.39 8.42
C ILE A 516 17.02 -5.59 7.46
N VAL A 517 18.05 -6.30 7.92
CA VAL A 517 19.18 -6.71 7.08
C VAL A 517 18.72 -7.86 6.20
N THR A 518 18.33 -7.55 4.97
CA THR A 518 18.16 -8.58 3.94
C THR A 518 19.55 -9.00 3.47
N ASN A 519 19.97 -10.21 3.80
CA ASN A 519 21.08 -10.87 3.10
C ASN A 519 20.59 -11.25 1.69
N ALA A 520 20.32 -10.25 0.86
CA ALA A 520 20.19 -10.47 -0.57
C ALA A 520 21.57 -10.86 -1.12
N PRO A 521 21.68 -11.88 -2.00
CA PRO A 521 22.91 -12.07 -2.75
C PRO A 521 23.20 -10.76 -3.49
N THR A 522 24.42 -10.26 -3.36
CA THR A 522 24.89 -9.08 -4.07
C THR A 522 24.96 -9.43 -5.56
N THR A 523 23.86 -9.30 -6.29
CA THR A 523 23.91 -9.25 -7.75
C THR A 523 24.53 -7.92 -8.09
N ALA A 524 25.79 -7.96 -8.52
CA ALA A 524 26.49 -6.81 -9.09
C ALA A 524 25.58 -6.13 -10.11
N THR A 525 25.34 -4.85 -9.90
CA THR A 525 24.72 -3.93 -10.85
C THR A 525 25.53 -3.98 -12.14
N THR A 526 25.06 -4.76 -13.10
CA THR A 526 25.47 -4.64 -14.49
C THR A 526 24.49 -3.64 -15.09
N GLU A 527 24.94 -2.42 -15.32
CA GLU A 527 24.20 -1.42 -16.09
C GLU A 527 23.91 -2.02 -17.47
N VAL A 528 22.64 -2.33 -17.74
CA VAL A 528 22.16 -2.63 -19.08
C VAL A 528 21.54 -1.35 -19.62
N ALA A 529 22.19 -0.76 -20.62
CA ALA A 529 21.68 0.35 -21.39
C ALA A 529 20.34 -0.04 -22.05
N LEU A 530 19.30 0.78 -21.80
CA LEU A 530 17.99 0.65 -22.42
C LEU A 530 18.07 1.11 -23.88
N SER A 531 17.73 0.22 -24.81
CA SER A 531 17.42 0.59 -26.18
C SER A 531 15.95 1.03 -26.27
N ASP A 532 15.76 2.25 -26.77
CA ASP A 532 14.49 2.80 -27.21
C ASP A 532 13.84 1.88 -28.26
N ASP A 533 12.72 1.24 -27.93
CA ASP A 533 11.65 1.07 -28.92
C ASP A 533 10.31 0.62 -28.31
N THR A 534 9.27 1.37 -28.70
CA THR A 534 7.85 1.00 -28.74
C THR A 534 7.04 1.05 -27.43
N ARG A 535 6.49 2.24 -27.17
CA ARG A 535 5.22 2.48 -26.49
C ARG A 535 4.08 1.69 -27.18
N GLN A 536 3.40 0.81 -26.46
CA GLN A 536 2.00 0.48 -26.73
C GLN A 536 1.18 0.55 -25.43
N THR A 537 0.22 1.45 -25.49
CA THR A 537 -0.79 1.85 -24.51
C THR A 537 -1.85 0.76 -24.32
N LEU A 538 -2.26 0.50 -23.06
CA LEU A 538 -3.54 -0.16 -22.76
C LEU A 538 -4.26 0.57 -21.62
N THR A 539 -5.52 0.90 -21.88
CA THR A 539 -6.47 1.68 -21.07
C THR A 539 -7.12 0.89 -19.92
N PRO A 540 -7.54 1.54 -18.81
CA PRO A 540 -8.13 0.87 -17.65
C PRO A 540 -9.65 0.70 -17.78
N SER A 541 -10.17 -0.43 -17.29
CA SER A 541 -11.61 -0.69 -17.09
C SER A 541 -12.01 -0.61 -15.61
N LYS A 542 -13.27 -0.22 -15.38
CA LYS A 542 -13.89 0.24 -14.13
C LYS A 542 -13.93 -0.77 -12.98
N ALA A 543 -13.94 -0.20 -11.76
CA ALA A 543 -14.18 -0.87 -10.48
C ALA A 543 -15.62 -1.38 -10.27
N GLY A 544 -15.74 -2.48 -9.54
CA GLY A 544 -16.89 -2.78 -8.67
C GLY A 544 -17.82 -3.89 -9.11
N GLU A 545 -17.45 -5.15 -8.89
CA GLU A 545 -18.36 -6.23 -8.44
C GLU A 545 -17.52 -7.45 -7.99
N SER A 546 -17.37 -7.64 -6.68
CA SER A 546 -16.75 -8.85 -6.10
C SER A 546 -17.76 -9.99 -6.12
N ARG A 547 -17.75 -10.73 -7.21
CA ARG A 547 -18.09 -12.16 -7.24
C ARG A 547 -16.76 -12.91 -7.37
N ALA A 548 -16.67 -14.16 -6.91
CA ALA A 548 -15.68 -15.05 -7.53
C ALA A 548 -15.92 -14.95 -9.03
N LEU A 549 -15.02 -14.28 -9.74
CA LEU A 549 -15.07 -14.15 -11.18
C LEU A 549 -14.78 -15.56 -11.69
N GLN A 550 -15.81 -16.39 -11.73
CA GLN A 550 -15.88 -17.42 -12.73
C GLN A 550 -15.98 -16.69 -14.07
N THR A 551 -14.83 -16.19 -14.53
CA THR A 551 -14.57 -15.55 -15.84
C THR A 551 -14.58 -16.56 -16.98
N LYS A 552 -15.11 -17.77 -16.76
CA LYS A 552 -15.65 -18.57 -17.86
C LYS A 552 -16.96 -17.93 -18.25
N GLY A 553 -16.86 -16.79 -18.93
CA GLY A 553 -17.99 -15.99 -19.37
C GLY A 553 -19.00 -16.86 -20.09
N THR A 554 -20.17 -17.06 -19.46
CA THR A 554 -21.35 -17.59 -20.12
C THR A 554 -22.04 -16.53 -20.98
N ALA A 555 -21.40 -15.38 -21.21
CA ALA A 555 -21.91 -14.31 -22.09
C ALA A 555 -22.23 -14.82 -23.51
N TYR A 556 -21.47 -15.80 -24.02
CA TYR A 556 -21.78 -16.45 -25.30
C TYR A 556 -23.01 -17.38 -25.21
N MET A 557 -23.27 -17.97 -24.04
CA MET A 557 -24.46 -18.81 -23.82
C MET A 557 -25.73 -17.98 -23.67
N ALA A 558 -25.65 -16.77 -23.10
CA ALA A 558 -26.78 -15.85 -23.00
C ALA A 558 -27.20 -15.28 -24.36
N SER A 559 -26.27 -15.09 -25.30
CA SER A 559 -26.56 -14.67 -26.67
C SER A 559 -27.14 -15.81 -27.54
N ALA A 560 -26.91 -17.07 -27.18
CA ALA A 560 -27.41 -18.23 -27.93
C ALA A 560 -28.81 -18.71 -27.49
N LEU A 561 -29.34 -18.17 -26.39
CA LEU A 561 -30.65 -18.56 -25.83
C LEU A 561 -31.81 -17.70 -26.33
N ALA A 562 -31.56 -16.75 -27.24
CA ALA A 562 -32.59 -15.99 -27.92
C ALA A 562 -32.49 -16.21 -29.44
N ALA A 563 -33.53 -16.84 -30.00
CA ALA A 563 -33.81 -17.05 -31.42
C ALA A 563 -33.07 -18.21 -32.14
N ASP A 564 -33.74 -19.36 -32.19
CA ASP A 564 -34.07 -20.17 -33.39
C ASP A 564 -33.13 -20.15 -34.63
N ALA A 565 -31.83 -20.25 -34.42
CA ALA A 565 -30.88 -20.55 -35.48
C ALA A 565 -29.89 -21.62 -35.02
N LYS A 566 -29.78 -22.70 -35.80
CA LYS A 566 -28.58 -23.55 -35.83
C LYS A 566 -27.38 -22.66 -36.16
N LEU A 567 -26.78 -22.03 -35.16
CA LEU A 567 -25.45 -21.42 -35.25
C LEU A 567 -24.49 -22.56 -35.59
N ARG A 568 -24.27 -22.77 -36.89
CA ARG A 568 -23.18 -23.62 -37.38
C ARG A 568 -21.89 -22.98 -36.89
N VAL A 569 -21.34 -23.49 -35.78
CA VAL A 569 -19.97 -23.19 -35.37
C VAL A 569 -19.09 -23.46 -36.58
N LYS A 570 -18.47 -22.41 -37.12
CA LYS A 570 -17.54 -22.54 -38.24
C LYS A 570 -16.28 -23.18 -37.70
N ARG A 571 -16.17 -24.50 -37.87
CA ARG A 571 -15.01 -25.26 -37.40
C ARG A 571 -13.80 -25.00 -38.29
N ASN A 572 -12.63 -25.04 -37.67
CA ASN A 572 -11.36 -24.97 -38.36
C ASN A 572 -11.17 -26.24 -39.20
N GLU A 573 -10.35 -26.16 -40.24
CA GLU A 573 -9.90 -27.34 -40.98
C GLU A 573 -8.77 -28.03 -40.19
N LEU A 574 -9.13 -28.52 -39.01
CA LEU A 574 -8.21 -29.03 -38.02
C LEU A 574 -8.75 -30.33 -37.44
N ILE A 575 -8.01 -31.43 -37.63
CA ILE A 575 -8.36 -32.77 -37.14
C ILE A 575 -7.38 -33.18 -36.06
N ILE A 576 -7.85 -33.90 -35.03
CA ILE A 576 -6.98 -34.51 -34.03
C ILE A 576 -7.04 -36.03 -34.11
N ILE A 577 -5.86 -36.66 -34.15
CA ILE A 577 -5.69 -38.11 -34.01
C ILE A 577 -5.23 -38.41 -32.58
N ALA A 578 -6.16 -38.89 -31.75
CA ALA A 578 -5.90 -39.33 -30.39
C ALA A 578 -6.06 -40.85 -30.24
N SER A 579 -6.05 -41.60 -31.35
CA SER A 579 -6.15 -43.06 -31.37
C SER A 579 -4.99 -43.79 -30.69
N LEU A 580 -3.88 -43.09 -30.41
CA LEU A 580 -2.70 -43.63 -29.71
C LEU A 580 -2.72 -43.34 -28.20
N VAL A 581 -3.68 -42.55 -27.71
CA VAL A 581 -3.79 -42.14 -26.30
C VAL A 581 -4.75 -43.09 -25.59
N ASP A 582 -4.31 -43.67 -24.47
CA ASP A 582 -5.09 -44.69 -23.76
C ASP A 582 -5.87 -44.12 -22.57
N ASN A 583 -5.34 -43.12 -21.86
CA ASN A 583 -5.93 -42.67 -20.60
C ASN A 583 -7.25 -41.91 -20.84
N PRO A 584 -8.39 -42.39 -20.28
CA PRO A 584 -9.70 -41.72 -20.42
C PRO A 584 -9.71 -40.27 -19.92
N TYR A 585 -8.92 -39.94 -18.89
CA TYR A 585 -8.77 -38.58 -18.38
C TYR A 585 -8.10 -37.66 -19.42
N ASN A 586 -7.02 -38.11 -20.05
CA ASN A 586 -6.34 -37.32 -21.10
C ASN A 586 -7.25 -37.15 -22.32
N LEU A 587 -7.96 -38.22 -22.73
CA LEU A 587 -8.92 -38.17 -23.83
C LEU A 587 -10.08 -37.21 -23.56
N GLY A 588 -10.60 -37.17 -22.33
CA GLY A 588 -11.67 -36.24 -21.95
C GLY A 588 -11.20 -34.78 -21.92
N GLY A 589 -9.98 -34.54 -21.44
CA GLY A 589 -9.34 -33.23 -21.50
C GLY A 589 -9.07 -32.76 -22.93
N LEU A 590 -8.56 -33.65 -23.78
CA LEU A 590 -8.37 -33.41 -25.22
C LEU A 590 -9.70 -33.06 -25.90
N SER A 591 -10.77 -33.81 -25.65
CA SER A 591 -12.11 -33.50 -26.18
C SER A 591 -12.52 -32.07 -25.83
N ARG A 592 -12.30 -31.64 -24.58
CA ARG A 592 -12.64 -30.29 -24.12
C ARG A 592 -11.83 -29.21 -24.82
N VAL A 593 -10.52 -29.37 -24.87
CA VAL A 593 -9.63 -28.38 -25.50
C VAL A 593 -9.91 -28.29 -27.00
N SER A 594 -10.15 -29.43 -27.66
CA SER A 594 -10.46 -29.51 -29.09
C SER A 594 -11.74 -28.78 -29.45
N GLU A 595 -12.79 -28.96 -28.64
CA GLU A 595 -14.07 -28.27 -28.82
C GLU A 595 -13.89 -26.76 -28.70
N VAL A 596 -13.18 -26.29 -27.66
CA VAL A 596 -12.91 -24.87 -27.42
C VAL A 596 -12.13 -24.20 -28.56
N PHE A 597 -11.16 -24.91 -29.17
CA PHE A 597 -10.40 -24.41 -30.32
C PHE A 597 -11.06 -24.68 -31.67
N GLY A 598 -12.29 -25.18 -31.70
CA GLY A 598 -13.08 -25.35 -32.92
C GLY A 598 -12.53 -26.41 -33.88
N VAL A 599 -11.91 -27.48 -33.35
CA VAL A 599 -11.45 -28.66 -34.12
C VAL A 599 -12.62 -29.29 -34.88
N SER A 600 -12.43 -29.70 -36.13
CA SER A 600 -13.49 -30.26 -36.98
C SER A 600 -13.98 -31.61 -36.48
N GLU A 601 -13.05 -32.50 -36.15
CA GLU A 601 -13.27 -33.86 -35.66
C GLU A 601 -12.06 -34.38 -34.88
N MET A 602 -12.31 -35.30 -33.95
CA MET A 602 -11.29 -36.00 -33.18
C MET A 602 -11.47 -37.51 -33.32
N HIS A 603 -10.39 -38.21 -33.61
CA HIS A 603 -10.36 -39.66 -33.80
C HIS A 603 -9.87 -40.37 -32.54
N LEU A 604 -10.60 -41.41 -32.14
CA LEU A 604 -10.37 -42.19 -30.93
C LEU A 604 -10.21 -43.69 -31.28
N GLN A 605 -9.41 -44.40 -30.49
CA GLN A 605 -9.26 -45.85 -30.58
C GLN A 605 -10.60 -46.58 -30.41
N ASN A 606 -11.39 -46.15 -29.42
CA ASN A 606 -12.68 -46.72 -29.07
C ASN A 606 -13.62 -45.63 -28.54
N GLN A 607 -14.76 -45.42 -29.21
CA GLN A 607 -15.74 -44.41 -28.80
C GLN A 607 -16.40 -44.70 -27.45
N ASN A 608 -16.38 -45.94 -26.97
CA ASN A 608 -16.96 -46.32 -25.66
C ASN A 608 -16.27 -45.60 -24.49
N VAL A 609 -15.06 -45.05 -24.68
CA VAL A 609 -14.37 -44.24 -23.67
C VAL A 609 -15.18 -43.01 -23.24
N THR A 610 -16.09 -42.52 -24.09
CA THR A 610 -16.96 -41.37 -23.77
C THR A 610 -17.94 -41.65 -22.62
N SER A 611 -18.23 -42.91 -22.34
CA SER A 611 -19.05 -43.36 -21.21
C SER A 611 -18.25 -43.57 -19.92
N ASN A 612 -16.91 -43.44 -19.97
CA ASN A 612 -16.04 -43.60 -18.80
C ASN A 612 -16.18 -42.38 -17.86
N LYS A 613 -16.25 -42.63 -16.55
CA LYS A 613 -16.39 -41.58 -15.53
C LYS A 613 -15.24 -40.57 -15.55
N ASP A 614 -14.00 -41.04 -15.76
CA ASP A 614 -12.81 -40.17 -15.77
C ASP A 614 -12.81 -39.27 -17.01
N PHE A 615 -13.27 -39.78 -18.15
CA PHE A 615 -13.48 -38.98 -19.36
C PHE A 615 -14.57 -37.91 -19.14
N GLN A 616 -15.70 -38.29 -18.55
CA GLN A 616 -16.83 -37.37 -18.31
C GLN A 616 -16.47 -36.26 -17.30
N ALA A 617 -15.69 -36.59 -16.27
CA ALA A 617 -15.28 -35.64 -15.22
C ALA A 617 -14.54 -34.41 -15.79
N VAL A 618 -13.75 -34.59 -16.86
CA VAL A 618 -12.97 -33.49 -17.46
C VAL A 618 -13.51 -32.98 -18.78
N SER A 619 -14.24 -33.79 -19.55
CA SER A 619 -14.78 -33.34 -20.84
C SER A 619 -15.90 -32.32 -20.68
N VAL A 620 -16.62 -32.33 -19.55
CA VAL A 620 -17.73 -31.40 -19.23
C VAL A 620 -18.68 -31.22 -20.42
N SER A 621 -19.13 -32.33 -20.99
CA SER A 621 -20.04 -32.42 -22.15
C SER A 621 -19.49 -31.98 -23.52
N SER A 622 -18.21 -31.61 -23.66
CA SER A 622 -17.60 -31.27 -24.96
C SER A 622 -17.76 -32.36 -26.04
N HIS A 623 -17.76 -33.63 -25.63
CA HIS A 623 -17.96 -34.79 -26.51
C HIS A 623 -19.33 -34.82 -27.21
N LEU A 624 -20.32 -34.04 -26.75
CA LEU A 624 -21.61 -33.86 -27.40
C LEU A 624 -21.56 -32.81 -28.53
N HIS A 625 -20.54 -31.95 -28.52
CA HIS A 625 -20.40 -30.81 -29.43
C HIS A 625 -19.25 -30.97 -30.43
N LEU A 626 -18.35 -31.94 -30.21
CA LEU A 626 -17.26 -32.32 -31.09
C LEU A 626 -17.52 -33.72 -31.69
N PRO A 627 -17.41 -33.95 -33.01
CA PRO A 627 -17.55 -35.28 -33.59
C PRO A 627 -16.35 -36.12 -33.17
N LEU A 628 -16.66 -37.19 -32.44
CA LEU A 628 -15.70 -38.18 -32.03
C LEU A 628 -15.87 -39.39 -32.96
N LEU A 629 -14.87 -39.66 -33.79
CA LEU A 629 -14.89 -40.76 -34.76
C LEU A 629 -14.00 -41.90 -34.29
N GLN A 630 -14.37 -43.13 -34.60
CA GLN A 630 -13.55 -44.29 -34.26
C GLN A 630 -12.53 -44.54 -35.37
N LEU A 631 -11.25 -44.58 -35.00
CA LEU A 631 -10.13 -44.94 -35.85
C LEU A 631 -9.17 -45.77 -35.01
N SER A 632 -8.95 -47.03 -35.38
CA SER A 632 -7.99 -47.87 -34.67
C SER A 632 -6.56 -47.41 -34.95
N ALA A 633 -5.67 -47.58 -33.99
CA ALA A 633 -4.25 -47.24 -34.07
C ALA A 633 -3.58 -47.89 -35.28
N ALA A 634 -3.97 -49.12 -35.62
CA ALA A 634 -3.48 -49.83 -36.81
C ALA A 634 -3.90 -49.18 -38.14
N ALA A 635 -5.04 -48.49 -38.17
CA ALA A 635 -5.56 -47.82 -39.36
C ALA A 635 -5.06 -46.37 -39.50
N VAL A 636 -4.40 -45.81 -38.47
CA VAL A 636 -3.88 -44.44 -38.48
C VAL A 636 -2.97 -44.16 -39.68
N PRO A 637 -1.92 -44.96 -39.99
CA PRO A 637 -1.05 -44.66 -41.13
C PRO A 637 -1.80 -44.58 -42.46
N SER A 638 -2.69 -45.54 -42.73
CA SER A 638 -3.49 -45.54 -43.96
C SER A 638 -4.46 -44.37 -44.06
N TYR A 639 -5.03 -43.94 -42.93
CA TYR A 639 -5.91 -42.76 -42.88
C TYR A 639 -5.13 -41.48 -43.16
N LEU A 640 -3.95 -41.33 -42.55
CA LEU A 640 -3.07 -40.17 -42.74
C LEU A 640 -2.63 -40.06 -44.21
N ALA A 641 -2.14 -41.16 -44.81
CA ALA A 641 -1.76 -41.18 -46.22
C ALA A 641 -2.91 -40.79 -47.17
N ALA A 642 -4.14 -41.24 -46.89
CA ALA A 642 -5.32 -40.86 -47.66
C ALA A 642 -5.63 -39.36 -47.52
N LYS A 643 -5.56 -38.82 -46.30
CA LYS A 643 -5.80 -37.39 -46.05
C LYS A 643 -4.73 -36.49 -46.63
N ARG A 644 -3.47 -36.92 -46.68
CA ARG A 644 -2.41 -36.21 -47.39
C ARG A 644 -2.75 -36.00 -48.87
N ASN A 645 -3.28 -37.04 -49.52
CA ASN A 645 -3.73 -36.95 -50.93
C ASN A 645 -4.94 -36.02 -51.11
N GLU A 646 -5.73 -35.80 -50.06
CA GLU A 646 -6.82 -34.80 -50.03
C GLU A 646 -6.32 -33.37 -49.73
N GLY A 647 -5.00 -33.17 -49.58
CA GLY A 647 -4.37 -31.86 -49.34
C GLY A 647 -4.38 -31.43 -47.86
N TRP A 648 -4.33 -32.38 -46.94
CA TRP A 648 -4.07 -32.12 -45.51
C TRP A 648 -2.59 -32.22 -45.19
N SER A 649 -2.10 -31.35 -44.31
CA SER A 649 -0.77 -31.45 -43.71
C SER A 649 -0.83 -32.19 -42.39
N ILE A 650 0.09 -33.13 -42.18
CA ILE A 650 0.13 -33.99 -41.01
C ILE A 650 1.23 -33.50 -40.08
N VAL A 651 0.85 -33.11 -38.88
CA VAL A 651 1.75 -32.54 -37.87
C VAL A 651 1.77 -33.43 -36.64
N GLY A 652 2.91 -34.06 -36.37
CA GLY A 652 3.13 -34.85 -35.16
C GLY A 652 3.61 -33.98 -34.02
N ILE A 653 3.01 -34.13 -32.82
CA ILE A 653 3.48 -33.47 -31.61
C ILE A 653 4.38 -34.45 -30.87
N GLU A 654 5.68 -34.35 -31.11
CA GLU A 654 6.68 -35.29 -30.59
C GLU A 654 8.06 -34.64 -30.47
N GLN A 655 8.83 -35.08 -29.47
CA GLN A 655 10.22 -34.67 -29.27
C GLN A 655 11.15 -35.60 -30.06
N THR A 656 11.73 -35.07 -31.14
CA THR A 656 12.69 -35.79 -31.99
C THR A 656 13.82 -34.86 -32.37
N ASP A 657 14.94 -35.42 -32.82
CA ASP A 657 16.08 -34.68 -33.38
C ASP A 657 15.73 -33.90 -34.66
N HIS A 658 14.60 -34.22 -35.30
CA HIS A 658 14.08 -33.55 -36.48
C HIS A 658 12.85 -32.66 -36.18
N SER A 659 12.47 -32.50 -34.92
CA SER A 659 11.33 -31.68 -34.55
C SER A 659 11.66 -30.20 -34.68
N VAL A 660 10.70 -29.43 -35.21
CA VAL A 660 10.78 -27.98 -35.26
C VAL A 660 10.21 -27.41 -33.96
N LEU A 661 10.90 -26.41 -33.39
CA LEU A 661 10.44 -25.73 -32.18
C LEU A 661 9.14 -24.96 -32.45
N LEU A 662 8.10 -25.28 -31.67
CA LEU A 662 6.83 -24.57 -31.70
C LEU A 662 7.03 -23.07 -31.43
N GLY A 663 6.44 -22.23 -32.28
CA GLY A 663 6.54 -20.76 -32.17
C GLY A 663 7.78 -20.15 -32.85
N SER A 664 8.69 -20.98 -33.40
CA SER A 664 9.76 -20.48 -34.26
C SER A 664 9.23 -20.09 -35.65
N GLU A 665 9.94 -19.21 -36.36
CA GLU A 665 9.60 -18.83 -37.75
C GLU A 665 9.59 -20.03 -38.72
N GLN A 666 10.28 -21.11 -38.35
CA GLN A 666 10.39 -22.34 -39.12
C GLN A 666 9.21 -23.29 -38.88
N CYS A 667 8.27 -22.95 -37.99
CA CYS A 667 7.11 -23.77 -37.63
C CYS A 667 5.76 -23.13 -38.06
N PRO A 668 5.53 -22.82 -39.36
CA PRO A 668 4.21 -22.42 -39.82
C PRO A 668 3.28 -23.64 -39.79
N LEU A 669 2.23 -23.58 -38.99
CA LEU A 669 1.19 -24.61 -38.94
C LEU A 669 0.21 -24.38 -40.11
N PRO A 670 0.07 -25.30 -41.09
CA PRO A 670 -0.80 -25.09 -42.24
C PRO A 670 -2.28 -24.99 -41.85
N LYS A 671 -3.10 -24.30 -42.65
CA LYS A 671 -4.53 -24.13 -42.34
C LYS A 671 -5.35 -25.43 -42.37
N ARG A 672 -4.96 -26.41 -43.19
CA ARG A 672 -5.56 -27.76 -43.22
C ARG A 672 -4.62 -28.72 -42.53
N THR A 673 -4.78 -28.88 -41.21
CA THR A 673 -3.85 -29.63 -40.38
C THR A 673 -4.49 -30.84 -39.70
N ILE A 674 -3.77 -31.95 -39.67
CA ILE A 674 -4.05 -33.11 -38.83
C ILE A 674 -2.99 -33.15 -37.74
N LEU A 675 -3.40 -32.97 -36.48
CA LEU A 675 -2.52 -33.10 -35.33
C LEU A 675 -2.51 -34.55 -34.84
N VAL A 676 -1.33 -35.16 -34.80
CA VAL A 676 -1.13 -36.52 -34.30
C VAL A 676 -0.49 -36.47 -32.92
N LEU A 677 -1.14 -37.13 -31.96
CA LEU A 677 -0.69 -37.22 -30.57
C LEU A 677 -0.14 -38.61 -30.27
N GLY A 678 0.99 -38.67 -29.56
CA GLY A 678 1.59 -39.92 -29.12
C GLY A 678 0.92 -40.54 -27.89
N SER A 679 1.24 -41.82 -27.66
CA SER A 679 0.95 -42.51 -26.40
C SER A 679 1.73 -41.87 -25.25
N GLU A 680 1.17 -41.88 -24.04
CA GLU A 680 1.83 -41.30 -22.85
C GLU A 680 3.17 -41.98 -22.50
N LYS A 681 3.36 -43.22 -22.94
CA LYS A 681 4.58 -44.00 -22.64
C LYS A 681 5.55 -44.04 -23.80
N GLU A 682 5.03 -44.36 -24.99
CA GLU A 682 5.84 -44.71 -26.17
C GLU A 682 5.86 -43.60 -27.22
N GLY A 683 5.14 -42.49 -27.00
CA GLY A 683 5.05 -41.41 -27.98
C GLY A 683 4.36 -41.85 -29.27
N ILE A 684 4.73 -41.23 -30.39
CA ILE A 684 4.24 -41.59 -31.73
C ILE A 684 5.07 -42.77 -32.29
N PRO A 685 4.44 -43.90 -32.68
CA PRO A 685 5.15 -45.02 -33.29
C PRO A 685 5.86 -44.64 -34.59
N ALA A 686 7.01 -45.25 -34.89
CA ALA A 686 7.82 -44.94 -36.07
C ALA A 686 7.04 -44.97 -37.41
N ILE A 687 6.10 -45.91 -37.57
CA ILE A 687 5.24 -46.02 -38.76
C ILE A 687 4.26 -44.84 -38.92
N VAL A 688 3.93 -44.16 -37.83
CA VAL A 688 3.08 -42.96 -37.84
C VAL A 688 3.95 -41.71 -37.96
N LEU A 689 5.14 -41.69 -37.34
CA LEU A 689 6.13 -40.62 -37.53
C LEU A 689 6.52 -40.47 -39.01
N SER A 690 6.70 -41.58 -39.73
CA SER A 690 7.01 -41.54 -41.17
C SER A 690 5.88 -40.95 -42.03
N GLU A 691 4.67 -40.85 -41.48
CA GLU A 691 3.53 -40.19 -42.12
C GLU A 691 3.37 -38.73 -41.68
N CYS A 692 4.19 -38.21 -40.76
CA CYS A 692 4.13 -36.81 -40.40
C CYS A 692 4.93 -35.97 -41.41
N ASP A 693 4.30 -34.92 -41.95
CA ASP A 693 4.98 -33.98 -42.84
C ASP A 693 5.89 -33.04 -42.03
N VAL A 694 5.48 -32.74 -40.79
CA VAL A 694 6.25 -31.94 -39.82
C VAL A 694 6.13 -32.56 -38.44
N LEU A 695 7.24 -32.60 -37.70
CA LEU A 695 7.24 -32.90 -36.27
C LEU A 695 7.48 -31.62 -35.50
N VAL A 696 6.68 -31.38 -34.47
CA VAL A 696 6.73 -30.16 -33.67
C VAL A 696 6.99 -30.54 -32.23
N GLU A 697 7.99 -29.91 -31.64
CA GLU A 697 8.27 -30.03 -30.22
C GLU A 697 8.06 -28.70 -29.49
N ILE A 698 7.62 -28.79 -28.25
CA ILE A 698 7.44 -27.63 -27.37
C ILE A 698 8.76 -27.41 -26.64
N PRO A 699 9.36 -26.20 -26.69
CA PRO A 699 10.59 -25.93 -25.96
C PRO A 699 10.37 -26.08 -24.44
N GLN A 700 11.25 -26.84 -23.79
CA GLN A 700 11.19 -27.10 -22.34
C GLN A 700 12.46 -26.57 -21.66
N GLN A 701 12.30 -26.03 -20.45
CA GLN A 701 13.41 -25.49 -19.63
C GLN A 701 13.63 -26.28 -18.33
N GLY A 702 12.72 -27.19 -17.99
CA GLY A 702 12.75 -27.98 -16.76
C GLY A 702 13.44 -29.34 -16.91
N VAL A 703 13.49 -30.09 -15.82
CA VAL A 703 14.13 -31.42 -15.75
C VAL A 703 13.15 -32.56 -16.12
N THR A 704 11.85 -32.31 -16.07
CA THR A 704 10.82 -33.28 -16.46
C THR A 704 10.93 -33.59 -17.95
N ARG A 705 10.94 -34.89 -18.31
CA ARG A 705 11.22 -35.35 -19.68
C ARG A 705 10.24 -34.80 -20.72
N SER A 706 8.95 -34.79 -20.41
CA SER A 706 7.90 -34.40 -21.34
C SER A 706 6.68 -33.81 -20.64
N LEU A 707 5.88 -33.05 -21.40
CA LEU A 707 4.59 -32.54 -20.95
C LEU A 707 3.52 -33.65 -20.98
N ASN A 708 2.45 -33.48 -20.21
CA ASN A 708 1.25 -34.29 -20.38
C ASN A 708 0.68 -34.10 -21.80
N VAL A 709 0.25 -35.19 -22.45
CA VAL A 709 -0.23 -35.18 -23.85
C VAL A 709 -1.36 -34.18 -24.10
N GLN A 710 -2.28 -34.00 -23.16
CA GLN A 710 -3.38 -33.04 -23.31
C GLN A 710 -2.89 -31.59 -23.20
N THR A 711 -1.86 -31.35 -22.38
CA THR A 711 -1.22 -30.05 -22.22
C THR A 711 -0.41 -29.69 -23.46
N ALA A 712 0.34 -30.66 -24.01
CA ALA A 712 1.08 -30.48 -25.25
C ALA A 712 0.14 -30.13 -26.41
N ALA A 713 -0.97 -30.86 -26.56
CA ALA A 713 -2.00 -30.57 -27.54
C ALA A 713 -2.57 -29.16 -27.37
N ALA A 714 -2.87 -28.74 -26.13
CA ALA A 714 -3.43 -27.41 -25.86
C ALA A 714 -2.50 -26.26 -26.28
N ILE A 715 -1.19 -26.42 -26.07
CA ILE A 715 -0.18 -25.42 -26.45
C ILE A 715 -0.10 -25.32 -27.99
N VAL A 716 -0.06 -26.45 -28.69
CA VAL A 716 -0.01 -26.47 -30.17
C VAL A 716 -1.30 -25.94 -30.78
N LEU A 717 -2.46 -26.27 -30.21
CA LEU A 717 -3.76 -25.75 -30.64
C LEU A 717 -3.88 -24.23 -30.44
N TYR A 718 -3.34 -23.71 -29.33
CA TYR A 718 -3.28 -22.26 -29.11
C TYR A 718 -2.41 -21.57 -30.16
N GLU A 719 -1.24 -22.13 -30.46
CA GLU A 719 -0.35 -21.57 -31.48
C GLU A 719 -0.98 -21.63 -32.87
N TYR A 720 -1.61 -22.74 -33.24
CA TYR A 720 -2.41 -22.84 -34.46
C TYR A 720 -3.47 -21.74 -34.51
N SER A 721 -4.23 -21.56 -33.43
CA SER A 721 -5.25 -20.51 -33.35
C SER A 721 -4.64 -19.12 -33.49
N ARG A 722 -3.48 -18.85 -32.87
CA ARG A 722 -2.76 -17.59 -32.99
C ARG A 722 -2.33 -17.29 -34.42
N GLN A 723 -1.80 -18.29 -35.14
CA GLN A 723 -1.37 -18.16 -36.54
C GLN A 723 -2.54 -17.94 -37.51
N HIS A 724 -3.72 -18.50 -37.21
CA HIS A 724 -4.90 -18.46 -38.09
C HIS A 724 -6.04 -17.55 -37.63
N ARG A 725 -5.83 -16.72 -36.59
CA ARG A 725 -6.80 -15.73 -36.14
C ARG A 725 -7.09 -14.74 -37.27
N VAL A 726 -8.32 -14.75 -37.77
CA VAL A 726 -8.82 -13.70 -38.65
C VAL A 726 -8.94 -12.43 -37.81
N ALA A 727 -8.26 -11.36 -38.21
CA ALA A 727 -8.45 -10.04 -37.61
C ALA A 727 -9.88 -9.56 -37.91
N GLU A 728 -10.83 -9.89 -37.05
CA GLU A 728 -12.11 -9.17 -37.00
C GLU A 728 -11.83 -7.80 -36.40
N LYS A 729 -11.94 -6.77 -37.26
CA LYS A 729 -11.86 -5.35 -36.90
C LYS A 729 -13.07 -4.93 -36.06
#